data_AF-E5WZH7-F1
#
_entry.id   AF-E5WZH7-F1
#
_cell.length_a   1.000
_cell.length_b   1.000
_cell.length_c   1.000
_cell.angle_alpha   90.00
_cell.angle_beta   90.00
_cell.angle_gamma   90.00
#
_symmetry.space_group_name_H-M   'P 1'
#
loop_
_entity.id
_entity.type
_entity.pdbx_description
1 polymer ?
#
loop_
_entity_poly.entity_id
_entity_poly.type
_entity_poly.pdbx_seq_one_letter_code
_entity_poly.pdbx_strand_id
1 'polypeptide(L)'
;MLYMKRIIIYVLFAVCAGTLFAGNFVLPDKKMPQHPRLLLLQEDERSLVQFIQGDSIWSLFQERTLQACERLLPIAPLEKIKIGRRMLNTSREALYRIFMLSYAYRTTGELKYAERAEKEMLYMAGYDNWNPEHFLDVAEMTMALSIGYDWLYEVLSPKNRAKIRKAILDKGLKPSMDKRYNGFLDKTNNWSQVCNTAMAYGAIALMETDEKLCRKIMERSIEEIRKPMSSYGPDGAYPEGYGYWHYGTTYNVMLLAALETLYGNDFGLSAIPGFIKGGEYILHMVGPSCLPFNFGDSGSRMRLNTSLFWFARKTKNPALLRNECKLLLEIPNYDYEQYRRMLPSIFVLGKDINLANLPKPKVDMFAAKNEAPVCLMRSSWKEDAIYVGIKGGKASANTHTHLDAGSFVMDAQGVRWAVDLGPQEYNSLESKGIALWDNRANGQRWKVFRYNNFAHNVFSINDEMFNTEGRGELISCSDTPERKEAIFDLTALYNKIDKAERHVVLNGELEVVIEDRIKNGSQSSQLTWRMLTPANVEQVAGGFILRKEDKTLFVELPKDVLPFAVPATPDTDYDEPNPNITIIGYKVNLMPNVNQSLVVRLKPEQVTDKSFIKTIADKVANWQIVHQPEVVHPDLDWTNAAWYRGLAAWASVTDNETYFDFLKQQGEKHDWRPYYRLHHPDDICVSQTYIELARRYGNNEILKPTIARADSVIKYPSQAPLMKTDERGKLERWSWADALFMAPPVYAALSKMTKDPKYVTFMQKEFEECTDSLYDRNEHLYYRDCSKRVLREPNGAKQFWARGNGWVLAAFPLILENLPEEYLKRDYYIRLYKEMAARILQTQDAQGSWHASLLDAGTYPQPENSASAFVCYGLAWGVRNGILDAKTYKEPIIRAWKALCSYVHKDGKVGYIQPVGNAPTRAGFDSTDVYGVGAFLLAASEMFKMP
;
A
#
# COMPACT_ATOMS: atom_id res chain seq x y z
N MET A 1 23.15 16.06 53.24
CA MET A 1 23.62 14.68 53.50
C MET A 1 22.67 13.55 53.06
N LEU A 2 21.49 13.83 52.48
CA LEU A 2 20.60 12.80 51.89
C LEU A 2 20.73 12.63 50.36
N TYR A 3 21.40 13.55 49.66
CA TYR A 3 21.57 13.49 48.20
C TYR A 3 22.73 12.57 47.75
N MET A 4 23.79 12.45 48.57
CA MET A 4 24.94 11.57 48.29
C MET A 4 24.65 10.08 48.52
N LYS A 5 23.64 9.71 49.32
CA LYS A 5 23.28 8.30 49.55
C LYS A 5 22.49 7.67 48.39
N ARG A 6 21.84 8.46 47.53
CA ARG A 6 21.15 7.93 46.33
C ARG A 6 22.10 7.67 45.16
N ILE A 7 23.15 8.47 45.01
CA ILE A 7 24.15 8.27 43.93
C ILE A 7 25.01 7.03 44.20
N ILE A 8 25.35 6.74 45.46
CA ILE A 8 26.12 5.54 45.81
C ILE A 8 25.31 4.25 45.60
N ILE A 9 23.98 4.25 45.76
CA ILE A 9 23.12 3.08 45.49
C ILE A 9 22.94 2.84 43.97
N TYR A 10 22.90 3.89 43.14
CA TYR A 10 22.85 3.75 41.69
C TYR A 10 24.20 3.36 41.08
N VAL A 11 25.32 3.82 41.64
CA VAL A 11 26.66 3.41 41.21
C VAL A 11 26.99 1.98 41.67
N LEU A 12 26.52 1.53 42.84
CA LEU A 12 26.66 0.12 43.24
C LEU A 12 25.77 -0.84 42.42
N PHE A 13 24.57 -0.42 41.98
CA PHE A 13 23.78 -1.25 41.04
C PHE A 13 24.36 -1.26 39.62
N ALA A 14 24.99 -0.16 39.16
CA ALA A 14 25.64 -0.10 37.85
C ALA A 14 26.99 -0.83 37.82
N VAL A 15 27.72 -0.89 38.94
CA VAL A 15 29.01 -1.61 39.04
C VAL A 15 28.80 -3.11 39.34
N CYS A 16 27.67 -3.52 39.93
CA CYS A 16 27.28 -4.93 40.02
C CYS A 16 26.62 -5.50 38.74
N ALA A 17 26.18 -4.65 37.80
CA ALA A 17 25.68 -5.07 36.50
C ALA A 17 26.76 -5.16 35.40
N GLY A 18 27.98 -4.69 35.70
CA GLY A 18 29.11 -4.63 34.76
C GLY A 18 30.24 -5.64 35.01
N THR A 19 30.08 -6.57 35.96
CA THR A 19 31.11 -7.57 36.34
C THR A 19 30.52 -8.98 36.47
N LEU A 20 29.78 -9.44 35.46
CA LEU A 20 29.35 -10.83 35.29
C LEU A 20 29.84 -11.38 33.94
N PHE A 21 31.14 -11.31 33.67
CA PHE A 21 31.74 -12.09 32.58
C PHE A 21 33.04 -12.72 33.05
N ALA A 22 32.91 -13.78 33.87
CA ALA A 22 33.96 -14.76 34.12
C ALA A 22 33.40 -16.10 34.64
N GLY A 23 32.16 -16.45 34.30
CA GLY A 23 31.58 -17.75 34.62
C GLY A 23 30.75 -18.25 33.43
N ASN A 24 30.93 -19.52 33.05
CA ASN A 24 30.05 -20.18 32.08
C ASN A 24 28.63 -20.20 32.62
N PHE A 25 27.61 -19.97 31.77
CA PHE A 25 26.21 -20.19 32.16
C PHE A 25 26.03 -21.62 32.66
N VAL A 26 25.43 -21.78 33.84
CA VAL A 26 25.10 -23.07 34.44
C VAL A 26 23.60 -23.23 34.44
N LEU A 27 23.12 -24.32 33.86
CA LEU A 27 21.69 -24.60 33.78
C LEU A 27 21.19 -25.01 35.18
N PRO A 28 20.10 -24.42 35.70
CA PRO A 28 19.58 -24.80 37.01
C PRO A 28 19.25 -26.29 37.07
N ASP A 29 19.55 -26.91 38.22
CA ASP A 29 19.13 -28.27 38.51
C ASP A 29 17.62 -28.31 38.66
N LYS A 30 16.96 -28.77 37.59
CA LYS A 30 15.51 -28.97 37.50
C LYS A 30 15.24 -30.33 36.86
N LYS A 31 14.30 -31.08 37.44
CA LYS A 31 13.75 -32.28 36.82
C LYS A 31 12.88 -31.89 35.63
N MET A 32 13.18 -32.43 34.45
CA MET A 32 12.40 -32.14 33.24
C MET A 32 10.97 -32.68 33.35
N PRO A 33 9.96 -31.96 32.82
CA PRO A 33 8.62 -32.51 32.62
C PRO A 33 8.63 -33.79 31.77
N GLN A 34 7.54 -34.54 31.84
CA GLN A 34 7.29 -35.64 30.91
C GLN A 34 7.02 -35.10 29.50
N HIS A 35 7.14 -35.96 28.49
CA HIS A 35 6.80 -35.60 27.12
C HIS A 35 5.27 -35.39 26.95
N PRO A 36 4.82 -34.45 26.10
CA PRO A 36 5.62 -33.45 25.40
C PRO A 36 6.12 -32.35 26.35
N ARG A 37 7.30 -31.80 26.03
CA ARG A 37 7.92 -30.71 26.79
C ARG A 37 8.54 -29.62 25.92
N LEU A 38 8.67 -29.83 24.62
CA LEU A 38 9.07 -28.80 23.67
C LEU A 38 7.87 -27.92 23.32
N LEU A 39 7.91 -26.66 23.75
CA LEU A 39 6.90 -25.60 23.51
C LEU A 39 5.53 -25.81 24.18
N LEU A 40 5.02 -27.03 24.18
CA LEU A 40 3.70 -27.40 24.68
C LEU A 40 3.83 -28.52 25.73
N LEU A 41 3.26 -28.30 26.91
CA LEU A 41 3.15 -29.32 27.97
C LEU A 41 1.84 -30.11 27.81
N GLN A 42 1.82 -31.35 28.30
CA GLN A 42 0.64 -32.22 28.26
C GLN A 42 -0.59 -31.57 28.92
N GLU A 43 -0.40 -30.82 30.00
CA GLU A 43 -1.45 -30.11 30.72
C GLU A 43 -2.03 -28.90 29.97
N ASP A 44 -1.27 -28.33 29.01
CA ASP A 44 -1.64 -27.11 28.28
C ASP A 44 -2.45 -27.38 27.00
N GLU A 45 -2.59 -28.64 26.59
CA GLU A 45 -3.17 -28.97 25.28
C GLU A 45 -4.66 -28.68 25.20
N ARG A 46 -5.38 -29.04 26.27
CA ARG A 46 -6.83 -28.83 26.32
C ARG A 46 -7.17 -27.35 26.28
N SER A 47 -6.41 -26.52 26.98
CA SER A 47 -6.62 -25.07 26.98
C SER A 47 -6.29 -24.45 25.62
N LEU A 48 -5.24 -24.93 24.94
CA LEU A 48 -4.90 -24.51 23.59
C LEU A 48 -6.02 -24.82 22.59
N VAL A 49 -6.55 -26.05 22.59
CA VAL A 49 -7.64 -26.45 21.68
C VAL A 49 -8.91 -25.65 21.97
N GLN A 50 -9.26 -25.45 23.24
CA GLN A 50 -10.40 -24.61 23.63
C GLN A 50 -10.24 -23.15 23.18
N PHE A 51 -9.05 -22.59 23.31
CA PHE A 51 -8.75 -21.24 22.82
C PHE A 51 -8.96 -21.13 21.31
N ILE A 52 -8.42 -22.07 20.53
CA ILE A 52 -8.54 -22.08 19.07
C ILE A 52 -10.01 -22.16 18.65
N GLN A 53 -10.78 -23.07 19.27
CA GLN A 53 -12.21 -23.25 18.99
C GLN A 53 -13.07 -22.06 19.40
N GLY A 54 -12.61 -21.26 20.37
CA GLY A 54 -13.31 -20.09 20.88
C GLY A 54 -13.21 -18.84 19.99
N ASP A 55 -12.36 -18.84 18.96
CA ASP A 55 -12.12 -17.71 18.07
C ASP A 55 -12.20 -18.15 16.59
N SER A 56 -13.00 -17.44 15.80
CA SER A 56 -13.29 -17.82 14.42
C SER A 56 -12.07 -17.73 13.48
N ILE A 57 -11.15 -16.79 13.73
CA ILE A 57 -9.95 -16.64 12.90
C ILE A 57 -8.95 -17.72 13.25
N TRP A 58 -8.74 -17.99 14.55
CA TRP A 58 -7.90 -19.11 14.97
C TRP A 58 -8.44 -20.45 14.49
N SER A 59 -9.75 -20.66 14.55
CA SER A 59 -10.41 -21.86 14.00
C SER A 59 -10.19 -22.00 12.49
N LEU A 60 -10.27 -20.92 11.72
CA LEU A 60 -9.97 -20.93 10.29
C LEU A 60 -8.51 -21.29 10.00
N PHE A 61 -7.57 -20.71 10.76
CA PHE A 61 -6.15 -21.05 10.61
C PHE A 61 -5.88 -22.51 10.97
N GLN A 62 -6.55 -23.04 11.99
CA GLN A 62 -6.49 -24.44 12.37
C GLN A 62 -7.01 -25.34 11.25
N GLU A 63 -8.19 -25.04 10.72
CA GLU A 63 -8.79 -25.80 9.62
C GLU A 63 -7.85 -25.89 8.41
N ARG A 64 -7.33 -24.74 7.94
CA ARG A 64 -6.38 -24.70 6.81
C ARG A 64 -5.08 -25.45 7.09
N THR A 65 -4.62 -25.43 8.35
CA THR A 65 -3.44 -26.18 8.80
C THR A 65 -3.70 -27.68 8.74
N LEU A 66 -4.84 -28.14 9.27
CA LEU A 66 -5.24 -29.56 9.23
C LEU A 66 -5.45 -30.05 7.79
N GLN A 67 -6.04 -29.23 6.91
CA GLN A 67 -6.18 -29.57 5.49
C GLN A 67 -4.81 -29.75 4.80
N ALA A 68 -3.80 -28.95 5.16
CA ALA A 68 -2.43 -29.17 4.68
C ALA A 68 -1.84 -30.49 5.22
N CYS A 69 -2.13 -30.84 6.48
CA CYS A 69 -1.73 -32.14 7.05
C CYS A 69 -2.39 -33.33 6.33
N GLU A 70 -3.67 -33.23 5.95
CA GLU A 70 -4.35 -34.27 5.17
C GLU A 70 -3.66 -34.51 3.83
N ARG A 71 -3.20 -33.44 3.16
CA ARG A 71 -2.45 -33.55 1.90
C ARG A 71 -1.07 -34.17 2.05
N LEU A 72 -0.49 -34.21 3.25
CA LEU A 72 0.79 -34.87 3.53
C LEU A 72 0.64 -36.40 3.68
N LEU A 73 -0.54 -36.90 4.04
CA LEU A 73 -0.77 -38.33 4.28
C LEU A 73 -0.41 -39.22 3.07
N PRO A 74 -0.84 -38.92 1.82
CA PRO A 74 -0.55 -39.78 0.68
C PRO A 74 0.86 -39.59 0.09
N ILE A 75 1.58 -38.54 0.47
CA ILE A 75 2.90 -38.23 -0.11
C ILE A 75 3.92 -39.27 0.37
N ALA A 76 4.84 -39.69 -0.50
CA ALA A 76 5.94 -40.58 -0.14
C ALA A 76 6.86 -39.94 0.94
N PRO A 77 7.53 -40.75 1.79
CA PRO A 77 8.55 -40.25 2.69
C PRO A 77 9.59 -39.42 1.96
N LEU A 78 10.05 -38.34 2.59
CA LEU A 78 10.93 -37.38 1.96
C LEU A 78 12.29 -38.01 1.64
N GLU A 79 12.76 -37.89 0.40
CA GLU A 79 14.05 -38.45 -0.02
C GLU A 79 15.26 -37.59 0.38
N LYS A 80 16.44 -38.23 0.51
CA LYS A 80 17.70 -37.54 0.78
C LYS A 80 18.23 -36.91 -0.51
N ILE A 81 18.03 -35.61 -0.68
CA ILE A 81 18.50 -34.87 -1.86
C ILE A 81 19.56 -33.84 -1.44
N LYS A 82 20.74 -33.92 -2.04
CA LYS A 82 21.84 -32.95 -1.86
C LYS A 82 22.08 -32.21 -3.18
N ILE A 83 21.91 -30.89 -3.17
CA ILE A 83 22.17 -30.00 -4.30
C ILE A 83 23.42 -29.17 -3.99
N GLY A 84 24.45 -29.29 -4.82
CA GLY A 84 25.78 -28.75 -4.53
C GLY A 84 26.29 -29.29 -3.19
N ARG A 85 26.66 -28.41 -2.26
CA ARG A 85 27.09 -28.80 -0.90
C ARG A 85 25.97 -28.98 0.12
N ARG A 86 24.72 -28.65 -0.23
CA ARG A 86 23.60 -28.46 0.72
C ARG A 86 22.52 -29.54 0.58
N MET A 87 22.04 -30.02 1.71
CA MET A 87 20.82 -30.83 1.89
C MET A 87 19.68 -30.00 2.51
N LEU A 88 19.86 -28.67 2.59
CA LEU A 88 19.02 -27.78 3.40
C LEU A 88 17.54 -27.80 3.02
N ASN A 89 17.21 -27.90 1.73
CA ASN A 89 15.81 -27.98 1.28
C ASN A 89 15.11 -29.23 1.82
N THR A 90 15.80 -30.38 1.81
CA THR A 90 15.30 -31.62 2.43
C THR A 90 15.12 -31.44 3.93
N SER A 91 16.08 -30.84 4.64
CA SER A 91 15.95 -30.61 6.09
C SER A 91 14.81 -29.65 6.45
N ARG A 92 14.59 -28.60 5.64
CA ARG A 92 13.48 -27.65 5.81
C ARG A 92 12.11 -28.28 5.62
N GLU A 93 11.98 -29.12 4.58
CA GLU A 93 10.75 -29.82 4.31
C GLU A 93 10.47 -30.91 5.36
N ALA A 94 11.51 -31.60 5.85
CA ALA A 94 11.40 -32.52 6.97
C ALA A 94 10.81 -31.83 8.22
N LEU A 95 11.32 -30.64 8.54
CA LEU A 95 10.83 -29.82 9.65
C LEU A 95 9.36 -29.43 9.46
N TYR A 96 8.98 -28.97 8.26
CA TYR A 96 7.58 -28.68 7.94
C TYR A 96 6.70 -29.91 8.15
N ARG A 97 7.01 -31.04 7.49
CA ARG A 97 6.18 -32.24 7.49
C ARG A 97 5.98 -32.79 8.90
N ILE A 98 7.07 -32.94 9.65
CA ILE A 98 7.03 -33.52 10.99
C ILE A 98 6.32 -32.57 11.96
N PHE A 99 6.61 -31.27 11.94
CA PHE A 99 5.97 -30.34 12.86
C PHE A 99 4.46 -30.21 12.59
N MET A 100 4.05 -30.14 11.32
CA MET A 100 2.64 -30.09 10.92
C MET A 100 1.87 -31.34 11.37
N LEU A 101 2.40 -32.53 11.08
CA LEU A 101 1.75 -33.79 11.43
C LEU A 101 1.73 -34.05 12.94
N SER A 102 2.83 -33.73 13.64
CA SER A 102 2.86 -33.82 15.11
C SER A 102 1.83 -32.89 15.74
N TYR A 103 1.71 -31.66 15.23
CA TYR A 103 0.69 -30.71 15.69
C TYR A 103 -0.74 -31.18 15.43
N ALA A 104 -1.02 -31.72 14.23
CA ALA A 104 -2.31 -32.29 13.92
C ALA A 104 -2.68 -33.40 14.90
N TYR A 105 -1.75 -34.31 15.21
CA TYR A 105 -1.98 -35.34 16.23
C TYR A 105 -2.28 -34.73 17.62
N ARG A 106 -1.48 -33.77 18.11
CA ARG A 106 -1.69 -33.18 19.44
C ARG A 106 -3.04 -32.46 19.58
N THR A 107 -3.54 -31.86 18.49
CA THR A 107 -4.79 -31.08 18.52
C THR A 107 -6.04 -31.86 18.16
N THR A 108 -5.92 -33.01 17.50
CA THR A 108 -7.06 -33.84 17.07
C THR A 108 -7.15 -35.20 17.76
N GLY A 109 -6.02 -35.75 18.22
CA GLY A 109 -5.91 -37.12 18.70
C GLY A 109 -5.92 -38.19 17.60
N GLU A 110 -5.95 -37.81 16.32
CA GLU A 110 -6.04 -38.78 15.21
C GLU A 110 -4.68 -39.46 14.93
N LEU A 111 -4.63 -40.78 15.14
CA LEU A 111 -3.40 -41.58 15.01
C LEU A 111 -2.77 -41.54 13.61
N LYS A 112 -3.57 -41.34 12.55
CA LYS A 112 -3.09 -41.27 11.16
C LYS A 112 -1.96 -40.24 10.97
N TYR A 113 -2.03 -39.11 11.68
CA TYR A 113 -1.01 -38.07 11.62
C TYR A 113 0.29 -38.50 12.32
N ALA A 114 0.17 -39.12 13.50
CA ALA A 114 1.31 -39.64 14.24
C ALA A 114 2.03 -40.77 13.48
N GLU A 115 1.27 -41.71 12.89
CA GLU A 115 1.81 -42.79 12.07
C GLU A 115 2.55 -42.26 10.84
N ARG A 116 2.00 -41.24 10.17
CA ARG A 116 2.65 -40.62 9.02
C ARG A 116 3.92 -39.88 9.39
N ALA A 117 3.93 -39.16 10.52
CA ALA A 117 5.12 -38.49 11.04
C ALA A 117 6.19 -39.49 11.48
N GLU A 118 5.80 -40.60 12.14
CA GLU A 118 6.70 -41.69 12.49
C GLU A 118 7.39 -42.25 11.24
N LYS A 119 6.65 -42.43 10.14
CA LYS A 119 7.19 -42.89 8.86
C LYS A 119 8.25 -41.94 8.30
N GLU A 120 8.05 -40.61 8.36
CA GLU A 120 9.10 -39.64 7.97
C GLU A 120 10.34 -39.79 8.85
N MET A 121 10.14 -39.77 10.17
CA MET A 121 11.25 -39.79 11.13
C MET A 121 12.08 -41.07 11.01
N LEU A 122 11.44 -42.23 10.79
CA LEU A 122 12.15 -43.50 10.59
C LEU A 122 12.95 -43.51 9.28
N TYR A 123 12.43 -42.90 8.23
CA TYR A 123 13.14 -42.78 6.95
C TYR A 123 14.39 -41.91 7.09
N MET A 124 14.25 -40.74 7.71
CA MET A 124 15.36 -39.81 7.98
C MET A 124 16.36 -40.34 9.01
N ALA A 125 15.88 -41.15 9.97
CA ALA A 125 16.74 -41.89 10.89
C ALA A 125 17.55 -42.98 10.17
N GLY A 126 17.12 -43.42 8.99
CA GLY A 126 17.82 -44.37 8.12
C GLY A 126 18.97 -43.78 7.30
N TYR A 127 19.07 -42.45 7.18
CA TYR A 127 20.16 -41.80 6.44
C TYR A 127 21.52 -42.13 7.06
N ASP A 128 22.56 -42.27 6.25
CA ASP A 128 23.94 -42.44 6.69
C ASP A 128 24.40 -41.30 7.62
N ASN A 129 24.12 -40.05 7.23
CA ASN A 129 24.35 -38.84 8.02
C ASN A 129 23.39 -37.72 7.58
N TRP A 130 23.36 -36.61 8.34
CA TRP A 130 22.59 -35.41 8.03
C TRP A 130 23.43 -34.27 7.42
N ASN A 131 24.51 -34.61 6.71
CA ASN A 131 25.43 -33.69 6.03
C ASN A 131 26.14 -32.68 6.97
N PRO A 132 26.95 -33.13 7.96
CA PRO A 132 27.58 -32.26 8.96
C PRO A 132 28.59 -31.24 8.42
N GLU A 133 29.04 -31.37 7.18
CA GLU A 133 29.85 -30.34 6.49
C GLU A 133 29.07 -29.03 6.27
N HIS A 134 27.74 -29.09 6.16
CA HIS A 134 26.86 -27.93 6.11
C HIS A 134 25.88 -28.01 7.29
N PHE A 135 26.31 -27.48 8.45
CA PHE A 135 25.66 -27.77 9.74
C PHE A 135 24.20 -27.28 9.86
N LEU A 136 23.76 -26.33 9.03
CA LEU A 136 22.34 -25.96 8.95
C LEU A 136 21.45 -27.15 8.55
N ASP A 137 21.97 -28.06 7.73
CA ASP A 137 21.25 -29.27 7.32
C ASP A 137 21.01 -30.19 8.52
N VAL A 138 22.04 -30.35 9.36
CA VAL A 138 21.99 -31.11 10.61
C VAL A 138 21.04 -30.42 11.60
N ALA A 139 21.13 -29.10 11.73
CA ALA A 139 20.34 -28.32 12.67
C ALA A 139 18.83 -28.47 12.38
N GLU A 140 18.38 -28.18 11.16
CA GLU A 140 16.97 -28.26 10.82
C GLU A 140 16.43 -29.70 10.91
N MET A 141 17.24 -30.70 10.53
CA MET A 141 16.87 -32.12 10.67
C MET A 141 16.77 -32.54 12.14
N THR A 142 17.71 -32.10 12.98
CA THR A 142 17.69 -32.37 14.43
C THR A 142 16.46 -31.78 15.07
N MET A 143 16.12 -30.53 14.75
CA MET A 143 14.92 -29.88 15.27
C MET A 143 13.64 -30.62 14.85
N ALA A 144 13.55 -31.04 13.59
CA ALA A 144 12.40 -31.78 13.05
C ALA A 144 12.14 -33.07 13.84
N LEU A 145 13.16 -33.93 13.96
CA LEU A 145 13.03 -35.20 14.67
C LEU A 145 12.86 -35.00 16.18
N SER A 146 13.42 -33.93 16.76
CA SER A 146 13.25 -33.64 18.19
C SER A 146 11.81 -33.26 18.51
N ILE A 147 11.18 -32.42 17.69
CA ILE A 147 9.75 -32.08 17.82
C ILE A 147 8.90 -33.35 17.68
N GLY A 148 9.14 -34.14 16.63
CA GLY A 148 8.36 -35.36 16.40
C GLY A 148 8.54 -36.42 17.50
N TYR A 149 9.77 -36.63 17.98
CA TYR A 149 10.07 -37.54 19.08
C TYR A 149 9.37 -37.11 20.38
N ASP A 150 9.43 -35.83 20.70
CA ASP A 150 8.84 -35.26 21.91
C ASP A 150 7.31 -35.26 21.86
N TRP A 151 6.73 -34.76 20.77
CA TRP A 151 5.28 -34.62 20.64
C TRP A 151 4.59 -35.97 20.42
N LEU A 152 5.25 -36.95 19.82
CA LEU A 152 4.65 -38.27 19.55
C LEU A 152 5.12 -39.34 20.54
N TYR A 153 5.85 -38.96 21.60
CA TYR A 153 6.54 -39.91 22.48
C TYR A 153 5.64 -41.06 22.98
N GLU A 154 4.42 -40.76 23.42
CA GLU A 154 3.50 -41.77 23.99
C GLU A 154 2.95 -42.77 22.96
N VAL A 155 2.87 -42.38 21.68
CA VAL A 155 2.32 -43.24 20.61
C VAL A 155 3.39 -43.92 19.78
N LEU A 156 4.63 -43.44 19.82
CA LEU A 156 5.75 -44.11 19.17
C LEU A 156 6.06 -45.44 19.87
N SER A 157 6.21 -46.51 19.10
CA SER A 157 6.60 -47.81 19.67
C SER A 157 7.97 -47.72 20.35
N PRO A 158 8.26 -48.48 21.43
CA PRO A 158 9.56 -48.46 22.10
C PRO A 158 10.74 -48.70 21.15
N LYS A 159 10.55 -49.56 20.13
CA LYS A 159 11.53 -49.84 19.08
C LYS A 159 11.80 -48.63 18.20
N ASN A 160 10.75 -47.94 17.77
CA ASN A 160 10.88 -46.76 16.89
C ASN A 160 11.41 -45.56 17.67
N ARG A 161 10.98 -45.35 18.91
CA ARG A 161 11.58 -44.37 19.84
C ARG A 161 13.09 -44.58 19.95
N ALA A 162 13.55 -45.81 20.16
CA ALA A 162 14.98 -46.10 20.27
C ALA A 162 15.75 -45.74 18.99
N LYS A 163 15.20 -46.00 17.80
CA LYS A 163 15.81 -45.63 16.51
C LYS A 163 15.91 -44.12 16.32
N ILE A 164 14.81 -43.40 16.57
CA ILE A 164 14.73 -41.95 16.40
C ILE A 164 15.67 -41.26 17.38
N ARG A 165 15.64 -41.65 18.67
CA ARG A 165 16.57 -41.18 19.69
C ARG A 165 18.04 -41.38 19.28
N LYS A 166 18.39 -42.57 18.78
CA LYS A 166 19.74 -42.86 18.31
C LYS A 166 20.14 -41.95 17.15
N ALA A 167 19.23 -41.66 16.21
CA ALA A 167 19.50 -40.74 15.12
C ALA A 167 19.74 -39.30 15.60
N ILE A 168 18.89 -38.76 16.48
CA ILE A 168 19.07 -37.43 17.07
C ILE A 168 20.43 -37.33 17.78
N LEU A 169 20.78 -38.35 18.58
CA LEU A 169 22.05 -38.40 19.29
C LEU A 169 23.27 -38.48 18.35
N ASP A 170 23.27 -39.45 17.44
CA ASP A 170 24.46 -39.78 16.63
C ASP A 170 24.64 -38.89 15.40
N LYS A 171 23.56 -38.35 14.83
CA LYS A 171 23.60 -37.53 13.60
C LYS A 171 23.37 -36.05 13.86
N GLY A 172 22.82 -35.68 15.02
CA GLY A 172 22.63 -34.30 15.46
C GLY A 172 23.62 -33.89 16.55
N LEU A 173 23.38 -34.38 17.78
CA LEU A 173 24.07 -33.88 18.98
C LEU A 173 25.57 -34.18 18.99
N LYS A 174 25.98 -35.43 18.71
CA LYS A 174 27.40 -35.81 18.69
C LYS A 174 28.22 -35.06 17.64
N PRO A 175 27.76 -34.92 16.36
CA PRO A 175 28.45 -34.07 15.39
C PRO A 175 28.61 -32.61 15.84
N SER A 176 27.68 -32.06 16.62
CA SER A 176 27.80 -30.70 17.16
C SER A 176 28.92 -30.53 18.19
N MET A 177 29.44 -31.63 18.73
CA MET A 177 30.57 -31.64 19.67
C MET A 177 31.90 -31.83 18.96
N ASP A 178 31.87 -32.19 17.66
CA ASP A 178 33.07 -32.36 16.85
C ASP A 178 33.57 -31.00 16.34
N LYS A 179 34.84 -30.71 16.61
CA LYS A 179 35.50 -29.46 16.19
C LYS A 179 35.53 -29.27 14.67
N ARG A 180 35.38 -30.35 13.89
CA ARG A 180 35.30 -30.27 12.42
C ARG A 180 34.02 -29.61 11.93
N TYR A 181 32.95 -29.64 12.74
CA TYR A 181 31.60 -29.27 12.29
C TYR A 181 30.95 -28.17 13.14
N ASN A 182 31.54 -27.81 14.29
CA ASN A 182 30.94 -26.88 15.24
C ASN A 182 31.35 -25.41 15.05
N GLY A 183 31.88 -25.02 13.89
CA GLY A 183 32.28 -23.64 13.60
C GLY A 183 31.13 -22.62 13.63
N PHE A 184 29.87 -23.07 13.77
CA PHE A 184 28.72 -22.21 14.01
C PHE A 184 28.76 -21.52 15.39
N LEU A 185 29.51 -22.06 16.37
CA LEU A 185 29.64 -21.49 17.72
C LEU A 185 30.37 -20.15 17.71
N ASP A 186 31.24 -19.92 16.72
CA ASP A 186 32.01 -18.69 16.57
C ASP A 186 31.29 -17.63 15.72
N LYS A 187 30.09 -17.94 15.20
CA LYS A 187 29.35 -17.04 14.31
C LYS A 187 28.50 -16.06 15.10
N THR A 188 28.40 -14.84 14.58
CA THR A 188 27.56 -13.75 15.10
C THR A 188 26.29 -13.53 14.27
N ASN A 189 25.91 -14.50 13.43
CA ASN A 189 24.82 -14.38 12.48
C ASN A 189 23.81 -15.53 12.60
N ASN A 190 22.88 -15.64 11.64
CA ASN A 190 21.83 -16.66 11.60
C ASN A 190 22.33 -18.10 11.83
N TRP A 191 23.56 -18.44 11.42
CA TRP A 191 24.09 -19.80 11.62
C TRP A 191 24.15 -20.19 13.10
N SER A 192 24.63 -19.29 13.96
CA SER A 192 24.71 -19.56 15.40
C SER A 192 23.31 -19.70 15.99
N GLN A 193 22.36 -18.86 15.57
CA GLN A 193 20.97 -18.87 16.02
C GLN A 193 20.26 -20.19 15.69
N VAL A 194 20.35 -20.63 14.43
CA VAL A 194 19.72 -21.86 13.95
C VAL A 194 20.34 -23.09 14.62
N CYS A 195 21.66 -23.21 14.59
CA CYS A 195 22.37 -24.39 15.06
C CYS A 195 22.27 -24.56 16.58
N ASN A 196 22.49 -23.51 17.37
CA ASN A 196 22.38 -23.60 18.84
C ASN A 196 20.95 -23.94 19.27
N THR A 197 19.94 -23.30 18.67
CA THR A 197 18.53 -23.63 18.94
C THR A 197 18.23 -25.10 18.66
N ALA A 198 18.60 -25.60 17.48
CA ALA A 198 18.33 -26.98 17.09
C ALA A 198 19.02 -28.00 18.01
N MET A 199 20.26 -27.72 18.43
CA MET A 199 20.97 -28.58 19.36
C MET A 199 20.36 -28.55 20.75
N ALA A 200 19.90 -27.39 21.22
CA ALA A 200 19.12 -27.29 22.46
C ALA A 200 17.81 -28.09 22.37
N TYR A 201 17.10 -28.06 21.24
CA TYR A 201 15.90 -28.87 21.03
C TYR A 201 16.19 -30.38 21.12
N GLY A 202 17.26 -30.85 20.48
CA GLY A 202 17.69 -32.24 20.60
C GLY A 202 18.10 -32.63 22.02
N ALA A 203 18.80 -31.75 22.73
CA ALA A 203 19.18 -31.98 24.12
C ALA A 203 17.96 -32.00 25.07
N ILE A 204 16.99 -31.11 24.87
CA ILE A 204 15.72 -31.11 25.61
C ILE A 204 14.96 -32.40 25.31
N ALA A 205 14.84 -32.81 24.05
CA ALA A 205 14.13 -34.04 23.69
C ALA A 205 14.77 -35.30 24.29
N LEU A 206 16.09 -35.32 24.52
CA LEU A 206 16.83 -36.51 24.95
C LEU A 206 17.37 -36.44 26.40
N MET A 207 16.88 -35.53 27.24
CA MET A 207 17.45 -35.28 28.57
C MET A 207 17.60 -36.57 29.42
N GLU A 208 16.65 -37.49 29.35
CA GLU A 208 16.67 -38.77 30.08
C GLU A 208 17.63 -39.83 29.51
N THR A 209 18.22 -39.58 28.34
CA THR A 209 19.10 -40.52 27.65
C THR A 209 20.57 -40.35 28.05
N ASP A 210 21.05 -39.10 28.05
CA ASP A 210 22.39 -38.72 28.46
C ASP A 210 22.34 -37.31 29.05
N GLU A 211 21.92 -37.23 30.31
CA GLU A 211 21.67 -35.96 31.01
C GLU A 211 22.92 -35.06 30.99
N LYS A 212 24.11 -35.64 31.18
CA LYS A 212 25.37 -34.89 31.21
C LYS A 212 25.66 -34.23 29.87
N LEU A 213 25.53 -34.97 28.77
CA LEU A 213 25.72 -34.41 27.43
C LEU A 213 24.65 -33.36 27.11
N CYS A 214 23.39 -33.66 27.42
CA CYS A 214 22.26 -32.78 27.11
C CYS A 214 22.35 -31.44 27.86
N ARG A 215 22.64 -31.46 29.17
CA ARG A 215 22.88 -30.24 29.95
C ARG A 215 24.01 -29.40 29.37
N LYS A 216 25.16 -30.03 29.06
CA LYS A 216 26.30 -29.35 28.45
C LYS A 216 25.93 -28.67 27.12
N ILE A 217 25.13 -29.33 26.27
CA ILE A 217 24.67 -28.76 25.00
C ILE A 217 23.71 -27.60 25.24
N MET A 218 22.77 -27.71 26.19
CA MET A 218 21.86 -26.62 26.53
C MET A 218 22.60 -25.40 27.06
N GLU A 219 23.52 -25.59 28.01
CA GLU A 219 24.34 -24.50 28.58
C GLU A 219 25.13 -23.78 27.50
N ARG A 220 25.83 -24.54 26.65
CA ARG A 220 26.53 -23.99 25.48
C ARG A 220 25.57 -23.23 24.58
N SER A 221 24.41 -23.79 24.26
CA SER A 221 23.48 -23.17 23.30
C SER A 221 22.91 -21.85 23.84
N ILE A 222 22.60 -21.78 25.14
CA ILE A 222 22.11 -20.57 25.82
C ILE A 222 23.20 -19.49 25.88
N GLU A 223 24.45 -19.88 26.10
CA GLU A 223 25.55 -18.92 26.17
C GLU A 223 25.92 -18.39 24.78
N GLU A 224 26.09 -19.28 23.80
CA GLU A 224 26.61 -18.93 22.48
C GLU A 224 25.62 -18.12 21.63
N ILE A 225 24.31 -18.25 21.88
CA ILE A 225 23.29 -17.48 21.18
C ILE A 225 23.29 -16.00 21.57
N ARG A 226 23.93 -15.62 22.69
CA ARG A 226 24.10 -14.22 23.09
C ARG A 226 24.91 -13.42 22.06
N LYS A 227 25.88 -14.07 21.40
CA LYS A 227 26.73 -13.46 20.35
C LYS A 227 25.89 -12.89 19.20
N PRO A 228 25.11 -13.68 18.44
CA PRO A 228 24.27 -13.14 17.36
C PRO A 228 23.10 -12.27 17.86
N MET A 229 22.66 -12.42 19.11
CA MET A 229 21.64 -11.52 19.68
C MET A 229 22.15 -10.11 19.98
N SER A 230 23.46 -9.93 20.14
CA SER A 230 24.05 -8.60 20.32
C SER A 230 23.90 -7.70 19.08
N SER A 231 23.82 -8.30 17.88
CA SER A 231 23.73 -7.58 16.59
C SER A 231 22.43 -6.79 16.39
N TYR A 232 21.38 -7.07 17.17
CA TYR A 232 20.15 -6.28 17.15
C TYR A 232 20.34 -4.93 17.87
N GLY A 233 21.30 -4.83 18.78
CA GLY A 233 21.42 -3.71 19.70
C GLY A 233 22.00 -2.44 19.08
N PRO A 234 21.60 -1.25 19.59
CA PRO A 234 20.55 -1.01 20.58
C PRO A 234 19.14 -0.80 19.97
N ASP A 235 19.03 -0.75 18.65
CA ASP A 235 17.87 -0.17 17.96
C ASP A 235 16.91 -1.20 17.36
N GLY A 236 17.36 -2.43 17.12
CA GLY A 236 16.54 -3.56 16.70
C GLY A 236 16.65 -3.94 15.21
N ALA A 237 17.29 -3.12 14.37
CA ALA A 237 17.54 -3.51 12.98
C ALA A 237 18.55 -4.67 12.91
N TYR A 238 18.34 -5.62 12.00
CA TYR A 238 19.19 -6.80 11.90
C TYR A 238 20.16 -6.70 10.72
N PRO A 239 21.47 -6.90 10.93
CA PRO A 239 22.49 -6.63 9.92
C PRO A 239 22.36 -7.41 8.61
N GLU A 240 21.78 -8.61 8.66
CA GLU A 240 21.61 -9.47 7.49
C GLU A 240 20.33 -9.14 6.68
N GLY A 241 19.57 -8.13 7.09
CA GLY A 241 18.37 -7.65 6.39
C GLY A 241 17.09 -8.43 6.67
N TYR A 242 16.01 -8.06 5.97
CA TYR A 242 14.64 -8.57 6.17
C TYR A 242 14.57 -10.10 6.17
N GLY A 243 15.19 -10.72 5.15
CA GLY A 243 15.06 -12.14 4.94
C GLY A 243 15.74 -13.01 6.00
N TYR A 244 16.90 -12.57 6.49
CA TYR A 244 17.65 -13.28 7.51
C TYR A 244 17.23 -12.92 8.94
N TRP A 245 16.62 -11.74 9.15
CA TRP A 245 15.86 -11.48 10.38
C TRP A 245 14.81 -12.57 10.57
N HIS A 246 14.01 -12.84 9.53
CA HIS A 246 13.02 -13.93 9.57
C HIS A 246 13.70 -15.26 9.89
N TYR A 247 14.76 -15.61 9.16
CA TYR A 247 15.38 -16.93 9.30
C TYR A 247 15.94 -17.15 10.71
N GLY A 248 16.90 -16.33 11.14
CA GLY A 248 17.60 -16.50 12.39
C GLY A 248 16.75 -16.20 13.63
N THR A 249 15.95 -15.12 13.59
CA THR A 249 15.09 -14.72 14.73
C THR A 249 14.01 -15.77 15.01
N THR A 250 13.52 -16.48 13.99
CA THR A 250 12.56 -17.58 14.21
C THR A 250 13.15 -18.66 15.11
N TYR A 251 14.40 -19.09 14.89
CA TYR A 251 15.03 -20.10 15.77
C TYR A 251 15.32 -19.51 17.15
N ASN A 252 15.81 -18.28 17.25
CA ASN A 252 15.98 -17.64 18.56
C ASN A 252 14.68 -17.67 19.37
N VAL A 253 13.57 -17.22 18.79
CA VAL A 253 12.27 -17.22 19.47
C VAL A 253 11.82 -18.63 19.83
N MET A 254 12.08 -19.63 18.99
CA MET A 254 11.79 -21.03 19.32
C MET A 254 12.60 -21.52 20.53
N LEU A 255 13.86 -21.10 20.68
CA LEU A 255 14.63 -21.37 21.90
C LEU A 255 14.03 -20.64 23.11
N LEU A 256 13.78 -19.33 23.00
CA LEU A 256 13.21 -18.53 24.09
C LEU A 256 11.89 -19.13 24.59
N ALA A 257 10.99 -19.48 23.67
CA ALA A 257 9.71 -20.08 24.00
C ALA A 257 9.88 -21.45 24.70
N ALA A 258 10.81 -22.29 24.25
CA ALA A 258 11.09 -23.56 24.93
C ALA A 258 11.65 -23.36 26.34
N LEU A 259 12.54 -22.37 26.54
CA LEU A 259 13.08 -22.04 27.86
C LEU A 259 12.00 -21.45 28.78
N GLU A 260 11.14 -20.58 28.26
CA GLU A 260 9.99 -20.04 29.00
C GLU A 260 9.03 -21.15 29.44
N THR A 261 8.70 -22.10 28.55
CA THR A 261 7.88 -23.28 28.89
C THR A 261 8.55 -24.13 29.97
N LEU A 262 9.85 -24.37 29.88
CA LEU A 262 10.56 -25.27 30.80
C LEU A 262 10.95 -24.63 32.13
N TYR A 263 11.25 -23.34 32.17
CA TYR A 263 11.86 -22.65 33.32
C TYR A 263 11.09 -21.41 33.78
N GLY A 264 10.04 -21.01 33.06
CA GLY A 264 9.27 -19.79 33.35
C GLY A 264 10.00 -18.49 32.97
N ASN A 265 11.18 -18.57 32.37
CA ASN A 265 11.98 -17.44 31.93
C ASN A 265 12.94 -17.83 30.79
N ASP A 266 13.59 -16.83 30.19
CA ASP A 266 14.50 -16.99 29.05
C ASP A 266 15.97 -16.66 29.38
N PHE A 267 16.33 -16.66 30.67
CA PHE A 267 17.68 -16.36 31.17
C PHE A 267 18.24 -15.00 30.70
N GLY A 268 17.34 -14.02 30.54
CA GLY A 268 17.68 -12.65 30.16
C GLY A 268 18.02 -12.47 28.69
N LEU A 269 17.82 -13.50 27.86
CA LEU A 269 18.09 -13.43 26.43
C LEU A 269 17.18 -12.39 25.75
N SER A 270 15.89 -12.34 26.11
CA SER A 270 14.99 -11.34 25.52
C SER A 270 15.29 -9.91 25.99
N ALA A 271 16.04 -9.75 27.08
CA ALA A 271 16.45 -8.45 27.60
C ALA A 271 17.72 -7.90 26.90
N ILE A 272 18.33 -8.67 25.98
CA ILE A 272 19.47 -8.19 25.19
C ILE A 272 19.04 -6.94 24.40
N PRO A 273 19.82 -5.83 24.47
CA PRO A 273 19.46 -4.57 23.83
C PRO A 273 19.07 -4.73 22.36
N GLY A 274 17.99 -4.07 21.96
CA GLY A 274 17.48 -4.07 20.58
C GLY A 274 16.65 -5.31 20.19
N PHE A 275 16.80 -6.46 20.85
CA PHE A 275 16.10 -7.69 20.41
C PHE A 275 14.57 -7.52 20.34
N ILE A 276 13.95 -6.98 21.40
CA ILE A 276 12.50 -6.71 21.43
C ILE A 276 12.08 -5.70 20.37
N LYS A 277 12.87 -4.66 20.12
CA LYS A 277 12.60 -3.66 19.07
C LYS A 277 12.66 -4.26 17.66
N GLY A 278 13.31 -5.42 17.50
CA GLY A 278 13.33 -6.18 16.25
C GLY A 278 11.93 -6.53 15.72
N GLY A 279 10.92 -6.66 16.60
CA GLY A 279 9.53 -6.83 16.19
C GLY A 279 8.93 -5.60 15.48
N GLU A 280 9.27 -4.40 15.93
CA GLU A 280 8.85 -3.15 15.26
C GLU A 280 9.62 -2.94 13.97
N TYR A 281 10.93 -3.23 13.97
CA TYR A 281 11.75 -3.20 12.76
C TYR A 281 11.11 -3.99 11.61
N ILE A 282 10.82 -5.29 11.83
CA ILE A 282 10.30 -6.15 10.75
C ILE A 282 8.89 -5.74 10.29
N LEU A 283 8.06 -5.20 11.19
CA LEU A 283 6.75 -4.65 10.85
C LEU A 283 6.91 -3.46 9.88
N HIS A 284 7.84 -2.54 10.17
CA HIS A 284 8.08 -1.34 9.37
C HIS A 284 8.81 -1.61 8.05
N MET A 285 9.48 -2.76 7.92
CA MET A 285 10.15 -3.15 6.68
C MET A 285 9.16 -3.40 5.53
N VAL A 286 7.88 -3.65 5.80
CA VAL A 286 6.86 -3.91 4.77
C VAL A 286 6.09 -2.63 4.42
N GLY A 287 6.13 -2.24 3.16
CA GLY A 287 5.39 -1.09 2.62
C GLY A 287 3.91 -1.40 2.29
N PRO A 288 3.10 -0.38 1.92
CA PRO A 288 1.70 -0.52 1.54
C PRO A 288 1.44 -1.46 0.35
N SER A 289 2.43 -1.63 -0.54
CA SER A 289 2.37 -2.61 -1.63
C SER A 289 2.50 -4.08 -1.17
N CYS A 290 2.56 -4.32 0.15
CA CYS A 290 2.85 -5.61 0.77
C CYS A 290 4.21 -6.20 0.34
N LEU A 291 5.14 -5.35 -0.11
CA LEU A 291 6.52 -5.74 -0.42
C LEU A 291 7.46 -5.21 0.67
N PRO A 292 8.40 -6.04 1.20
CA PRO A 292 9.44 -5.55 2.09
C PRO A 292 10.47 -4.65 1.39
N PHE A 293 11.19 -3.85 2.17
CA PHE A 293 12.50 -3.33 1.76
C PHE A 293 13.52 -4.47 1.81
N ASN A 294 13.66 -5.18 0.69
CA ASN A 294 14.41 -6.43 0.60
C ASN A 294 15.91 -6.25 0.34
N PHE A 295 16.56 -5.29 1.00
CA PHE A 295 18.01 -5.07 0.86
C PHE A 295 18.83 -6.30 1.29
N GLY A 296 20.04 -6.42 0.74
CA GLY A 296 20.90 -7.57 0.93
C GLY A 296 20.31 -8.86 0.35
N ASP A 297 20.70 -10.01 0.90
CA ASP A 297 20.23 -11.32 0.44
C ASP A 297 18.78 -11.63 0.90
N SER A 298 17.83 -10.82 0.45
CA SER A 298 16.40 -10.99 0.66
C SER A 298 15.60 -10.93 -0.65
N GLY A 299 14.75 -11.93 -0.88
CA GLY A 299 13.73 -11.87 -1.92
C GLY A 299 12.67 -10.78 -1.67
N SER A 300 11.96 -10.39 -2.73
CA SER A 300 11.03 -9.25 -2.75
C SER A 300 9.64 -9.52 -2.19
N ARG A 301 9.29 -10.77 -1.88
CA ARG A 301 7.97 -11.13 -1.33
C ARG A 301 7.94 -11.01 0.19
N MET A 302 6.81 -10.56 0.73
CA MET A 302 6.54 -10.64 2.17
C MET A 302 6.56 -12.10 2.63
N ARG A 303 7.08 -12.32 3.84
CA ARG A 303 7.23 -13.66 4.44
C ARG A 303 6.40 -13.74 5.70
N LEU A 304 5.80 -14.89 5.95
CA LEU A 304 5.08 -15.15 7.20
C LEU A 304 6.08 -15.18 8.36
N ASN A 305 5.99 -14.22 9.30
CA ASN A 305 6.85 -14.20 10.47
C ASN A 305 6.17 -14.85 11.68
N THR A 306 6.30 -16.17 11.83
CA THR A 306 5.68 -16.88 12.97
C THR A 306 6.24 -16.43 14.32
N SER A 307 7.48 -15.92 14.36
CA SER A 307 8.09 -15.35 15.55
C SER A 307 7.37 -14.10 16.08
N LEU A 308 6.67 -13.35 15.23
CA LEU A 308 5.95 -12.13 15.66
C LEU A 308 4.79 -12.44 16.61
N PHE A 309 4.24 -13.66 16.59
CA PHE A 309 3.23 -14.09 17.57
C PHE A 309 3.79 -14.08 19.00
N TRP A 310 5.05 -14.53 19.16
CA TRP A 310 5.75 -14.42 20.44
C TRP A 310 6.04 -12.96 20.80
N PHE A 311 6.55 -12.14 19.86
CA PHE A 311 6.80 -10.71 20.13
C PHE A 311 5.52 -9.98 20.55
N ALA A 312 4.41 -10.19 19.84
CA ALA A 312 3.12 -9.58 20.13
C ALA A 312 2.65 -9.93 21.54
N ARG A 313 2.79 -11.20 21.95
CA ARG A 313 2.45 -11.64 23.31
C ARG A 313 3.41 -11.05 24.36
N LYS A 314 4.73 -11.16 24.12
CA LYS A 314 5.79 -10.69 25.03
C LYS A 314 5.70 -9.19 25.30
N THR A 315 5.37 -8.41 24.27
CA THR A 315 5.26 -6.94 24.34
C THR A 315 3.84 -6.43 24.61
N LYS A 316 2.84 -7.34 24.63
CA LYS A 316 1.42 -7.00 24.68
C LYS A 316 1.00 -6.03 23.56
N ASN A 317 1.57 -6.22 22.37
CA ASN A 317 1.35 -5.37 21.20
C ASN A 317 0.84 -6.20 20.00
N PRO A 318 -0.48 -6.48 19.93
CA PRO A 318 -1.06 -7.24 18.82
C PRO A 318 -0.96 -6.52 17.46
N ALA A 319 -0.68 -5.22 17.42
CA ALA A 319 -0.51 -4.49 16.15
C ALA A 319 0.63 -5.06 15.28
N LEU A 320 1.62 -5.74 15.90
CA LEU A 320 2.72 -6.41 15.20
C LEU A 320 2.23 -7.50 14.24
N LEU A 321 1.04 -8.07 14.46
CA LEU A 321 0.50 -9.18 13.67
C LEU A 321 -0.31 -8.75 12.46
N ARG A 322 -0.41 -7.45 12.17
CA ARG A 322 -1.24 -6.92 11.08
C ARG A 322 -0.89 -7.57 9.73
N ASN A 323 0.40 -7.59 9.39
CA ASN A 323 0.87 -8.16 8.12
C ASN A 323 0.70 -9.68 8.10
N GLU A 324 0.97 -10.34 9.22
CA GLU A 324 0.94 -11.81 9.32
C GLU A 324 -0.48 -12.36 9.24
N CYS A 325 -1.45 -11.67 9.87
CA CYS A 325 -2.86 -12.03 9.77
C CYS A 325 -3.41 -11.76 8.37
N LYS A 326 -3.04 -10.63 7.74
CA LYS A 326 -3.41 -10.36 6.34
C LYS A 326 -2.92 -11.48 5.42
N LEU A 327 -1.65 -11.86 5.54
CA LEU A 327 -1.05 -12.92 4.75
C LEU A 327 -1.74 -14.27 4.96
N LEU A 328 -1.96 -14.68 6.21
CA LEU A 328 -2.61 -15.96 6.52
C LEU A 328 -4.05 -16.02 6.02
N LEU A 329 -4.81 -14.93 6.11
CA LEU A 329 -6.18 -14.85 5.61
C LEU A 329 -6.24 -14.96 4.08
N GLU A 330 -5.29 -14.35 3.36
CA GLU A 330 -5.23 -14.34 1.89
C GLU A 330 -4.73 -15.66 1.29
N ILE A 331 -3.91 -16.44 2.02
CA ILE A 331 -3.40 -17.72 1.53
C ILE A 331 -4.50 -18.80 1.67
N PRO A 332 -4.97 -19.40 0.56
CA PRO A 332 -6.04 -20.40 0.62
C PRO A 332 -5.56 -21.76 1.15
N ASN A 333 -4.31 -22.15 0.85
CA ASN A 333 -3.75 -23.47 1.17
C ASN A 333 -2.40 -23.34 1.87
N TYR A 334 -2.22 -23.98 3.03
CA TYR A 334 -0.99 -23.94 3.84
C TYR A 334 0.04 -25.03 3.49
N ASP A 335 0.16 -25.38 2.20
CA ASP A 335 1.12 -26.36 1.70
C ASP A 335 2.59 -25.98 1.97
N TYR A 336 3.52 -26.89 1.67
CA TYR A 336 4.93 -26.60 1.89
C TYR A 336 5.40 -25.36 1.12
N GLU A 337 5.98 -24.42 1.87
CA GLU A 337 6.80 -23.30 1.41
C GLU A 337 7.80 -23.03 2.53
N GLN A 338 9.02 -22.59 2.20
CA GLN A 338 10.10 -22.51 3.19
C GLN A 338 9.75 -21.66 4.42
N TYR A 339 8.99 -20.57 4.30
CA TYR A 339 8.62 -19.69 5.41
C TYR A 339 7.42 -20.21 6.22
N ARG A 340 6.68 -21.21 5.70
CA ARG A 340 5.62 -21.91 6.43
C ARG A 340 6.10 -23.12 7.21
N ARG A 341 7.39 -23.47 7.16
CA ARG A 341 7.96 -24.63 7.88
C ARG A 341 7.79 -24.60 9.40
N MET A 342 7.55 -23.41 9.97
CA MET A 342 7.29 -23.21 11.41
C MET A 342 5.82 -22.88 11.71
N LEU A 343 4.90 -23.04 10.74
CA LEU A 343 3.52 -22.60 10.87
C LEU A 343 2.84 -23.08 12.17
N PRO A 344 2.98 -24.34 12.63
CA PRO A 344 2.32 -24.77 13.87
C PRO A 344 2.72 -23.97 15.13
N SER A 345 3.89 -23.31 15.11
CA SER A 345 4.32 -22.48 16.24
C SER A 345 3.38 -21.30 16.52
N ILE A 346 2.65 -20.79 15.52
CA ILE A 346 1.78 -19.61 15.72
C ILE A 346 0.70 -19.86 16.77
N PHE A 347 0.21 -21.10 16.88
CA PHE A 347 -0.86 -21.44 17.83
C PHE A 347 -0.36 -21.42 19.27
N VAL A 348 0.86 -21.92 19.51
CA VAL A 348 1.47 -21.95 20.84
C VAL A 348 2.02 -20.57 21.23
N LEU A 349 2.60 -19.84 20.28
CA LEU A 349 3.18 -18.52 20.51
C LEU A 349 2.12 -17.41 20.59
N GLY A 350 1.03 -17.55 19.85
CA GLY A 350 -0.05 -16.58 19.72
C GLY A 350 -1.26 -16.81 20.61
N LYS A 351 -1.24 -17.84 21.47
CA LYS A 351 -2.34 -18.08 22.43
C LYS A 351 -2.67 -16.78 23.20
N ASP A 352 -3.95 -16.60 23.47
CA ASP A 352 -4.54 -15.45 24.17
C ASP A 352 -4.56 -14.12 23.39
N ILE A 353 -4.21 -14.12 22.09
CA ILE A 353 -4.32 -12.93 21.23
C ILE A 353 -5.63 -12.96 20.42
N ASN A 354 -6.43 -11.90 20.52
CA ASN A 354 -7.61 -11.69 19.67
C ASN A 354 -7.19 -11.13 18.30
N LEU A 355 -7.42 -11.88 17.23
CA LEU A 355 -7.02 -11.51 15.86
C LEU A 355 -8.09 -10.74 15.10
N ALA A 356 -9.35 -10.74 15.55
CA ALA A 356 -10.44 -10.10 14.84
C ALA A 356 -10.35 -8.57 14.84
N ASN A 357 -9.74 -8.00 15.89
CA ASN A 357 -9.65 -6.55 16.10
C ASN A 357 -8.21 -6.09 16.36
N LEU A 358 -7.29 -6.38 15.43
CA LEU A 358 -5.92 -5.91 15.55
C LEU A 358 -5.86 -4.38 15.51
N PRO A 359 -5.25 -3.72 16.51
CA PRO A 359 -5.11 -2.27 16.51
C PRO A 359 -4.17 -1.78 15.41
N LYS A 360 -4.35 -0.53 14.98
CA LYS A 360 -3.40 0.16 14.11
C LYS A 360 -2.06 0.31 14.84
N PRO A 361 -0.91 0.08 14.18
CA PRO A 361 0.39 0.45 14.74
C PRO A 361 0.45 1.94 15.09
N LYS A 362 1.18 2.27 16.16
CA LYS A 362 1.20 3.63 16.73
C LYS A 362 2.18 4.59 16.06
N VAL A 363 3.21 4.05 15.40
CA VAL A 363 4.33 4.82 14.88
C VAL A 363 4.34 4.71 13.36
N ASP A 364 4.62 5.82 12.68
CA ASP A 364 4.68 5.90 11.22
C ASP A 364 6.14 6.00 10.71
N MET A 365 7.12 5.96 11.61
CA MET A 365 8.56 5.92 11.31
C MET A 365 9.31 4.93 12.22
N PHE A 366 10.21 4.14 11.65
CA PHE A 366 11.20 3.37 12.40
C PHE A 366 12.60 3.76 11.95
N ALA A 367 13.51 4.01 12.89
CA ALA A 367 14.89 4.37 12.60
C ALA A 367 15.85 3.60 13.51
N ALA A 368 16.98 3.18 12.93
CA ALA A 368 18.04 2.49 13.65
C ALA A 368 19.41 2.98 13.19
N LYS A 369 20.36 3.09 14.14
CA LYS A 369 21.74 3.55 13.93
C LYS A 369 22.78 2.46 14.18
N ASN A 370 22.34 1.26 14.55
CA ASN A 370 23.22 0.11 14.80
C ASN A 370 23.90 -0.40 13.51
N GLU A 371 24.42 -1.63 13.50
CA GLU A 371 25.27 -2.13 12.42
C GLU A 371 24.65 -2.05 11.01
N ALA A 372 23.32 -2.16 10.89
CA ALA A 372 22.55 -1.84 9.68
C ALA A 372 21.67 -0.59 9.88
N PRO A 373 22.24 0.62 9.70
CA PRO A 373 21.47 1.85 9.78
C PRO A 373 20.33 1.86 8.75
N VAL A 374 19.13 2.23 9.19
CA VAL A 374 17.94 2.26 8.34
C VAL A 374 16.96 3.31 8.85
N CYS A 375 16.20 3.92 7.94
CA CYS A 375 15.01 4.70 8.27
C CYS A 375 13.86 4.27 7.36
N LEU A 376 12.71 3.94 7.96
CA LEU A 376 11.52 3.39 7.32
C LEU A 376 10.35 4.32 7.64
N MET A 377 9.91 5.10 6.65
CA MET A 377 8.92 6.16 6.80
C MET A 377 7.65 5.85 6.01
N ARG A 378 6.48 6.15 6.57
CA ARG A 378 5.20 6.12 5.86
C ARG A 378 4.33 7.32 6.18
N SER A 379 3.46 7.71 5.26
CA SER A 379 2.51 8.80 5.47
C SER A 379 1.31 8.36 6.31
N SER A 380 0.90 7.08 6.18
CA SER A 380 -0.10 6.43 7.01
C SER A 380 -0.02 4.90 6.90
N TRP A 381 -0.95 4.18 7.53
CA TRP A 381 -1.10 2.71 7.39
C TRP A 381 -2.21 2.31 6.43
N LYS A 382 -2.68 3.23 5.58
CA LYS A 382 -3.61 2.95 4.47
C LYS A 382 -2.89 2.25 3.33
N GLU A 383 -3.64 1.59 2.45
CA GLU A 383 -3.09 0.86 1.30
C GLU A 383 -2.53 1.77 0.19
N ASP A 384 -3.03 3.00 0.11
CA ASP A 384 -2.59 4.01 -0.87
C ASP A 384 -1.50 4.96 -0.34
N ALA A 385 -1.03 4.75 0.90
CA ALA A 385 -0.03 5.60 1.55
C ALA A 385 1.29 5.65 0.79
N ILE A 386 2.05 6.74 1.00
CA ILE A 386 3.44 6.82 0.56
C ILE A 386 4.32 6.15 1.61
N TYR A 387 5.22 5.28 1.16
CA TYR A 387 6.26 4.66 1.97
C TYR A 387 7.61 4.85 1.33
N VAL A 388 8.62 5.16 2.14
CA VAL A 388 10.02 5.18 1.70
C VAL A 388 10.91 4.57 2.79
N GLY A 389 11.73 3.62 2.38
CA GLY A 389 12.78 3.04 3.22
C GLY A 389 14.14 3.40 2.65
N ILE A 390 15.09 3.83 3.47
CA ILE A 390 16.50 4.06 3.10
C ILE A 390 17.41 3.32 4.08
N LYS A 391 18.51 2.77 3.59
CA LYS A 391 19.49 2.06 4.42
C LYS A 391 20.93 2.52 4.18
N GLY A 392 21.78 2.28 5.18
CA GLY A 392 23.23 2.52 5.14
C GLY A 392 24.02 1.22 5.41
N GLY A 393 25.06 1.33 6.24
CA GLY A 393 25.86 0.19 6.68
C GLY A 393 27.16 0.02 5.89
N LYS A 394 27.92 -1.02 6.26
CA LYS A 394 29.21 -1.38 5.69
C LYS A 394 29.10 -2.70 4.95
N ALA A 395 29.47 -2.71 3.67
CA ALA A 395 29.26 -3.87 2.81
C ALA A 395 30.05 -5.10 3.25
N SER A 396 31.29 -4.95 3.73
CA SER A 396 32.11 -6.08 4.19
C SER A 396 31.81 -6.55 5.62
N ALA A 397 30.90 -5.88 6.36
CA ALA A 397 30.58 -6.24 7.74
C ALA A 397 29.94 -7.64 7.87
N ASN A 398 29.20 -8.07 6.85
CA ASN A 398 28.53 -9.36 6.82
C ASN A 398 28.62 -10.01 5.42
N THR A 399 28.31 -11.29 5.32
CA THR A 399 28.33 -12.04 4.04
C THR A 399 27.03 -11.97 3.25
N HIS A 400 26.01 -11.27 3.75
CA HIS A 400 24.71 -11.11 3.08
C HIS A 400 24.38 -9.67 2.67
N THR A 401 25.31 -8.75 2.90
CA THR A 401 25.22 -7.34 2.49
C THR A 401 25.70 -7.15 1.04
N HIS A 402 25.22 -6.09 0.39
CA HIS A 402 25.63 -5.69 -0.96
C HIS A 402 26.34 -4.34 -0.93
N LEU A 403 26.70 -3.77 -2.08
CA LEU A 403 27.18 -2.39 -2.22
C LEU A 403 25.99 -1.42 -2.35
N ASP A 404 25.10 -1.46 -1.36
CA ASP A 404 23.77 -0.85 -1.41
C ASP A 404 23.58 0.25 -0.34
N ALA A 405 24.67 0.72 0.29
CA ALA A 405 24.59 1.83 1.25
C ALA A 405 24.12 3.13 0.56
N GLY A 406 23.05 3.72 1.07
CA GLY A 406 22.33 4.84 0.46
C GLY A 406 21.13 4.42 -0.39
N SER A 407 20.94 3.13 -0.67
CA SER A 407 19.81 2.61 -1.46
C SER A 407 18.49 2.84 -0.72
N PHE A 408 17.43 3.03 -1.49
CA PHE A 408 16.07 3.24 -0.99
C PHE A 408 15.04 2.43 -1.79
N VAL A 409 13.86 2.19 -1.21
CA VAL A 409 12.66 1.74 -1.95
C VAL A 409 11.52 2.72 -1.71
N MET A 410 10.57 2.79 -2.63
CA MET A 410 9.44 3.70 -2.53
C MET A 410 8.14 3.06 -3.02
N ASP A 411 7.09 3.18 -2.21
CA ASP A 411 5.71 2.82 -2.56
C ASP A 411 4.85 4.09 -2.57
N ALA A 412 3.86 4.14 -3.46
CA ALA A 412 2.73 5.05 -3.40
C ALA A 412 1.55 4.49 -4.19
N GLN A 413 0.33 4.82 -3.77
CA GLN A 413 -0.89 4.37 -4.46
C GLN A 413 -1.01 2.83 -4.56
N GLY A 414 -0.48 2.11 -3.57
CA GLY A 414 -0.42 0.63 -3.57
C GLY A 414 0.67 0.02 -4.44
N VAL A 415 1.46 0.83 -5.17
CA VAL A 415 2.47 0.38 -6.13
C VAL A 415 3.88 0.64 -5.61
N ARG A 416 4.76 -0.36 -5.73
CA ARG A 416 6.22 -0.24 -5.56
C ARG A 416 6.86 0.35 -6.83
N TRP A 417 7.40 1.56 -6.72
CA TRP A 417 7.98 2.35 -7.82
C TRP A 417 9.50 2.23 -7.91
N ALA A 418 10.20 2.30 -6.78
CA ALA A 418 11.65 2.09 -6.67
C ALA A 418 11.93 0.74 -6.00
N VAL A 419 12.61 -0.17 -6.69
CA VAL A 419 12.81 -1.56 -6.25
C VAL A 419 14.26 -1.86 -5.89
N ASP A 420 14.47 -2.91 -5.09
CA ASP A 420 15.76 -3.57 -4.94
C ASP A 420 15.67 -4.99 -5.51
N LEU A 421 16.69 -5.43 -6.24
CA LEU A 421 16.69 -6.73 -6.93
C LEU A 421 16.84 -7.92 -5.97
N GLY A 422 17.45 -7.70 -4.80
CA GLY A 422 17.77 -8.78 -3.88
C GLY A 422 18.79 -9.78 -4.46
N PRO A 423 18.84 -11.03 -3.97
CA PRO A 423 19.89 -11.97 -4.30
C PRO A 423 19.67 -12.68 -5.64
N GLN A 424 20.75 -13.27 -6.13
CA GLN A 424 20.74 -14.37 -7.11
C GLN A 424 20.84 -15.73 -6.40
N GLU A 425 20.37 -16.81 -7.04
CA GLU A 425 20.48 -18.16 -6.50
C GLU A 425 21.95 -18.58 -6.32
N TYR A 426 22.34 -19.00 -5.11
CA TYR A 426 23.75 -19.22 -4.76
C TYR A 426 24.43 -20.33 -5.56
N ASN A 427 23.77 -21.45 -5.79
CA ASN A 427 24.34 -22.58 -6.52
C ASN A 427 24.62 -22.21 -8.00
N SER A 428 23.85 -21.29 -8.60
CA SER A 428 24.07 -20.78 -9.95
C SER A 428 25.43 -20.06 -10.08
N LEU A 429 25.86 -19.36 -9.03
CA LEU A 429 27.15 -18.66 -8.96
C LEU A 429 28.28 -19.61 -8.54
N GLU A 430 28.06 -20.40 -7.49
CA GLU A 430 29.06 -21.35 -6.95
C GLU A 430 29.42 -22.42 -7.99
N SER A 431 28.46 -22.91 -8.78
CA SER A 431 28.71 -23.88 -9.86
C SER A 431 29.56 -23.32 -11.00
N LYS A 432 29.64 -22.00 -11.13
CA LYS A 432 30.53 -21.28 -12.06
C LYS A 432 31.86 -20.89 -11.41
N GLY A 433 32.13 -21.36 -10.18
CA GLY A 433 33.39 -21.11 -9.48
C GLY A 433 33.51 -19.74 -8.84
N ILE A 434 32.41 -18.98 -8.72
CA ILE A 434 32.42 -17.65 -8.11
C ILE A 434 32.58 -17.80 -6.59
N ALA A 435 33.60 -17.13 -6.03
CA ALA A 435 33.85 -17.08 -4.59
C ALA A 435 32.86 -16.14 -3.87
N LEU A 436 31.60 -16.56 -3.78
CA LEU A 436 30.47 -15.79 -3.26
C LEU A 436 30.65 -15.30 -1.82
N TRP A 437 31.37 -16.06 -1.00
CA TRP A 437 31.53 -15.80 0.44
C TRP A 437 32.79 -14.97 0.76
N ASP A 438 33.52 -14.54 -0.26
CA ASP A 438 34.69 -13.66 -0.11
C ASP A 438 34.25 -12.20 -0.05
N ASN A 439 34.10 -11.68 1.17
CA ASN A 439 33.71 -10.30 1.44
C ASN A 439 34.90 -9.32 1.56
N ARG A 440 36.14 -9.76 1.22
CA ARG A 440 37.30 -8.87 1.15
C ARG A 440 37.10 -7.84 0.02
N ALA A 441 37.83 -6.72 0.08
CA ALA A 441 37.65 -5.60 -0.84
C ALA A 441 37.75 -5.96 -2.34
N ASN A 442 38.56 -6.95 -2.69
CA ASN A 442 38.75 -7.44 -4.06
C ASN A 442 38.05 -8.79 -4.34
N GLY A 443 37.14 -9.20 -3.47
CA GLY A 443 36.38 -10.45 -3.60
C GLY A 443 35.55 -10.50 -4.89
N GLN A 444 35.42 -11.69 -5.48
CA GLN A 444 34.64 -11.87 -6.71
C GLN A 444 33.14 -11.57 -6.50
N ARG A 445 32.62 -11.67 -5.27
CA ARG A 445 31.24 -11.33 -4.92
C ARG A 445 30.83 -9.96 -5.44
N TRP A 446 31.70 -8.96 -5.32
CA TRP A 446 31.39 -7.59 -5.71
C TRP A 446 31.29 -7.41 -7.23
N LYS A 447 31.69 -8.42 -8.03
CA LYS A 447 31.53 -8.38 -9.49
C LYS A 447 30.16 -8.88 -9.95
N VAL A 448 29.43 -9.61 -9.11
CA VAL A 448 28.06 -10.03 -9.37
C VAL A 448 27.17 -8.80 -9.44
N PHE A 449 26.44 -8.65 -10.53
CA PHE A 449 25.68 -7.45 -10.84
C PHE A 449 24.74 -7.06 -9.69
N ARG A 450 23.92 -8.00 -9.21
CA ARG A 450 22.96 -7.77 -8.11
C ARG A 450 23.61 -7.42 -6.75
N TYR A 451 24.92 -7.60 -6.59
CA TYR A 451 25.61 -7.31 -5.32
C TYR A 451 26.44 -6.02 -5.37
N ASN A 452 26.52 -5.37 -6.53
CA ASN A 452 27.28 -4.15 -6.72
C ASN A 452 26.39 -2.91 -6.79
N ASN A 453 26.99 -1.73 -6.64
CA ASN A 453 26.27 -0.46 -6.51
C ASN A 453 25.50 -0.06 -7.78
N PHE A 454 25.77 -0.66 -8.94
CA PHE A 454 25.05 -0.36 -10.18
C PHE A 454 23.67 -1.00 -10.25
N ALA A 455 23.39 -1.98 -9.38
CA ALA A 455 22.10 -2.66 -9.25
C ALA A 455 21.21 -2.10 -8.11
N HIS A 456 21.58 -0.96 -7.52
CA HIS A 456 20.84 -0.36 -6.41
C HIS A 456 20.49 1.12 -6.66
N ASN A 457 19.57 1.65 -5.85
CA ASN A 457 19.04 3.02 -5.96
C ASN A 457 19.99 4.05 -5.34
N VAL A 458 21.20 4.15 -5.88
CA VAL A 458 22.31 4.97 -5.35
C VAL A 458 22.88 5.90 -6.41
N PHE A 459 23.79 6.78 -6.03
CA PHE A 459 24.66 7.47 -6.98
C PHE A 459 26.07 6.87 -6.96
N SER A 460 26.80 7.02 -8.06
CA SER A 460 28.23 6.66 -8.16
C SER A 460 29.03 7.86 -8.64
N ILE A 461 30.33 7.84 -8.35
CA ILE A 461 31.29 8.86 -8.79
C ILE A 461 32.22 8.22 -9.80
N ASN A 462 32.31 8.81 -10.99
CA ASN A 462 33.04 8.31 -12.16
C ASN A 462 32.67 6.86 -12.54
N ASP A 463 31.43 6.44 -12.21
CA ASP A 463 30.98 5.04 -12.35
C ASP A 463 31.95 4.03 -11.70
N GLU A 464 32.55 4.41 -10.56
CA GLU A 464 33.41 3.54 -9.75
C GLU A 464 32.58 2.71 -8.74
N MET A 465 33.13 1.55 -8.36
CA MET A 465 32.61 0.69 -7.31
C MET A 465 32.77 1.34 -5.93
N PHE A 466 31.82 1.12 -5.02
CA PHE A 466 31.92 1.61 -3.64
C PHE A 466 33.12 0.98 -2.91
N ASN A 467 33.71 1.76 -2.00
CA ASN A 467 34.65 1.24 -1.01
C ASN A 467 33.91 0.25 -0.09
N THR A 468 34.29 -1.03 -0.14
CA THR A 468 33.64 -2.10 0.64
C THR A 468 33.78 -1.91 2.15
N GLU A 469 34.83 -1.20 2.58
CA GLU A 469 35.08 -0.86 3.98
C GLU A 469 34.35 0.41 4.43
N GLY A 470 33.85 1.20 3.48
CA GLY A 470 33.08 2.40 3.73
C GLY A 470 31.74 2.08 4.41
N ARG A 471 31.36 2.91 5.37
CA ARG A 471 30.11 2.77 6.12
C ARG A 471 29.20 3.97 5.86
N GLY A 472 27.98 3.70 5.40
CA GLY A 472 26.93 4.71 5.37
C GLY A 472 26.26 4.85 6.74
N GLU A 473 26.21 6.05 7.31
CA GLU A 473 25.75 6.28 8.69
C GLU A 473 24.47 7.12 8.74
N LEU A 474 23.50 6.73 9.57
CA LEU A 474 22.32 7.57 9.84
C LEU A 474 22.69 8.68 10.83
N ILE A 475 22.81 9.91 10.34
CA ILE A 475 23.17 11.10 11.13
C ILE A 475 21.99 11.54 11.99
N SER A 476 20.83 11.76 11.38
CA SER A 476 19.64 12.26 12.05
C SER A 476 18.35 11.80 11.36
N CYS A 477 17.27 11.84 12.12
CA CYS A 477 15.92 11.63 11.62
C CYS A 477 14.95 12.58 12.33
N SER A 478 13.85 12.91 11.66
CA SER A 478 12.75 13.71 12.22
C SER A 478 11.42 13.09 11.83
N ASP A 479 10.47 13.07 12.77
CA ASP A 479 9.11 12.55 12.56
C ASP A 479 8.09 13.58 13.04
N THR A 480 7.53 14.34 12.10
CA THR A 480 6.31 15.10 12.32
C THR A 480 5.18 14.53 11.46
N PRO A 481 3.90 14.82 11.79
CA PRO A 481 2.78 14.37 10.97
C PRO A 481 2.86 14.84 9.52
N GLU A 482 3.34 16.06 9.29
CA GLU A 482 3.43 16.68 7.96
C GLU A 482 4.72 16.34 7.21
N ARG A 483 5.80 15.99 7.92
CA ARG A 483 7.13 15.80 7.35
C ARG A 483 7.94 14.77 8.14
N LYS A 484 8.46 13.76 7.44
CA LYS A 484 9.44 12.81 7.98
C LYS A 484 10.75 12.93 7.21
N GLU A 485 11.88 12.80 7.89
CA GLU A 485 13.20 13.02 7.30
C GLU A 485 14.24 12.04 7.85
N ALA A 486 15.18 11.65 7.00
CA ALA A 486 16.39 10.92 7.36
C ALA A 486 17.61 11.48 6.61
N ILE A 487 18.72 11.66 7.32
CA ILE A 487 19.99 12.14 6.74
C ILE A 487 21.05 11.05 6.93
N PHE A 488 21.64 10.60 5.83
CA PHE A 488 22.74 9.64 5.82
C PHE A 488 24.05 10.30 5.37
N ASP A 489 25.13 10.04 6.11
CA ASP A 489 26.50 10.29 5.63
C ASP A 489 26.94 9.09 4.80
N LEU A 490 27.30 9.33 3.54
CA LEU A 490 27.78 8.33 2.58
C LEU A 490 29.22 8.59 2.16
N THR A 491 29.91 9.57 2.78
CA THR A 491 31.25 10.03 2.38
C THR A 491 32.26 8.88 2.31
N ALA A 492 32.23 7.98 3.29
CA ALA A 492 33.18 6.87 3.38
C ALA A 492 33.09 5.85 2.22
N LEU A 493 32.04 5.91 1.40
CA LEU A 493 31.88 5.04 0.22
C LEU A 493 32.75 5.49 -0.96
N TYR A 494 33.22 6.73 -0.96
CA TYR A 494 33.86 7.38 -2.11
C TYR A 494 35.28 7.84 -1.78
N ASN A 495 36.22 7.63 -2.71
CA ASN A 495 37.62 8.02 -2.51
C ASN A 495 37.92 9.48 -2.94
N LYS A 496 37.11 10.07 -3.81
CA LYS A 496 37.38 11.36 -4.50
C LYS A 496 36.42 12.48 -4.09
N ILE A 497 35.63 12.26 -3.05
CA ILE A 497 34.59 13.18 -2.56
C ILE A 497 34.92 13.58 -1.13
N ASP A 498 34.94 14.89 -0.86
CA ASP A 498 35.20 15.43 0.48
C ASP A 498 34.00 15.21 1.41
N LYS A 499 32.79 15.27 0.86
CA LYS A 499 31.54 15.05 1.60
C LYS A 499 30.42 14.56 0.68
N ALA A 500 29.70 13.54 1.12
CA ALA A 500 28.50 13.04 0.45
C ALA A 500 27.42 12.72 1.48
N GLU A 501 26.33 13.48 1.47
CA GLU A 501 25.14 13.19 2.29
C GLU A 501 23.93 12.92 1.40
N ARG A 502 23.05 12.02 1.85
CA ARG A 502 21.73 11.79 1.27
C ARG A 502 20.65 12.14 2.28
N HIS A 503 19.79 13.07 1.92
CA HIS A 503 18.64 13.54 2.68
C HIS A 503 17.38 12.97 2.01
N VAL A 504 16.63 12.14 2.74
CA VAL A 504 15.36 11.58 2.27
C VAL A 504 14.24 12.19 3.08
N VAL A 505 13.31 12.86 2.39
CA VAL A 505 12.19 13.55 3.01
C VAL A 505 10.88 13.01 2.45
N LEU A 506 9.96 12.66 3.34
CA LEU A 506 8.57 12.37 3.03
C LEU A 506 7.71 13.58 3.41
N ASN A 507 7.16 14.28 2.42
CA ASN A 507 6.30 15.46 2.60
C ASN A 507 4.82 15.02 2.61
N GLY A 508 4.35 14.49 3.72
CA GLY A 508 2.97 14.00 3.89
C GLY A 508 2.57 12.98 2.83
N GLU A 509 1.44 13.20 2.15
CA GLU A 509 0.96 12.37 1.04
C GLU A 509 1.34 12.95 -0.34
N LEU A 510 2.22 13.96 -0.41
CA LEU A 510 2.50 14.69 -1.66
C LEU A 510 3.63 14.06 -2.47
N GLU A 511 4.79 13.84 -1.86
CA GLU A 511 6.01 13.45 -2.56
C GLU A 511 7.05 12.84 -1.61
N VAL A 512 8.01 12.12 -2.21
CA VAL A 512 9.30 11.81 -1.60
C VAL A 512 10.38 12.64 -2.28
N VAL A 513 11.22 13.31 -1.49
CA VAL A 513 12.37 14.09 -1.97
C VAL A 513 13.64 13.36 -1.60
N ILE A 514 14.50 13.12 -2.60
CA ILE A 514 15.86 12.61 -2.43
C ILE A 514 16.81 13.76 -2.77
N GLU A 515 17.46 14.33 -1.76
CA GLU A 515 18.47 15.37 -1.92
C GLU A 515 19.86 14.80 -1.62
N ASP A 516 20.73 14.77 -2.62
CA ASP A 516 22.14 14.41 -2.47
C ASP A 516 22.98 15.69 -2.38
N ARG A 517 23.61 15.92 -1.21
CA ARG A 517 24.49 17.06 -0.93
C ARG A 517 25.94 16.63 -1.03
N ILE A 518 26.62 17.09 -2.07
CA ILE A 518 27.98 16.67 -2.40
C ILE A 518 28.94 17.84 -2.33
N LYS A 519 30.07 17.65 -1.66
CA LYS A 519 31.27 18.48 -1.81
C LYS A 519 32.31 17.69 -2.59
N ASN A 520 32.52 18.06 -3.84
CA ASN A 520 33.48 17.37 -4.69
C ASN A 520 34.92 17.68 -4.24
N GLY A 521 35.85 16.76 -4.48
CA GLY A 521 37.26 16.94 -4.19
C GLY A 521 37.94 17.94 -5.14
N SER A 522 39.28 17.92 -5.15
CA SER A 522 40.11 18.87 -5.91
C SER A 522 40.12 18.66 -7.43
N GLN A 523 39.55 17.57 -7.93
CA GLN A 523 39.45 17.23 -9.35
C GLN A 523 37.99 17.20 -9.80
N SER A 524 37.74 17.41 -11.08
CA SER A 524 36.39 17.23 -11.64
C SER A 524 36.01 15.75 -11.58
N SER A 525 34.73 15.51 -11.31
CA SER A 525 34.17 14.15 -11.25
C SER A 525 32.84 14.12 -11.99
N GLN A 526 32.41 12.96 -12.47
CA GLN A 526 31.06 12.74 -12.98
C GLN A 526 30.23 12.00 -11.93
N LEU A 527 29.06 12.52 -11.58
CA LEU A 527 28.09 11.81 -10.76
C LEU A 527 27.04 11.15 -11.66
N THR A 528 26.77 9.88 -11.39
CA THR A 528 25.66 9.14 -12.02
C THR A 528 24.68 8.71 -10.94
N TRP A 529 23.46 9.26 -10.94
CA TRP A 529 22.38 8.88 -10.03
C TRP A 529 21.51 7.81 -10.69
N ARG A 530 21.08 6.78 -9.95
CA ARG A 530 20.28 5.65 -10.45
C ARG A 530 19.07 5.34 -9.58
N MET A 531 17.99 4.92 -10.23
CA MET A 531 16.84 4.26 -9.63
C MET A 531 16.34 3.13 -10.53
N LEU A 532 16.10 1.96 -9.94
CA LEU A 532 15.54 0.78 -10.57
C LEU A 532 14.03 0.81 -10.45
N THR A 533 13.34 0.61 -11.55
CA THR A 533 11.87 0.56 -11.59
C THR A 533 11.37 -0.56 -12.49
N PRO A 534 10.31 -1.29 -12.07
CA PRO A 534 9.59 -2.24 -12.92
C PRO A 534 8.50 -1.56 -13.77
N ALA A 535 8.34 -0.24 -13.66
CA ALA A 535 7.32 0.51 -14.38
C ALA A 535 7.70 0.73 -15.85
N ASN A 536 6.70 0.98 -16.68
CA ASN A 536 6.93 1.52 -18.02
C ASN A 536 7.46 2.95 -17.89
N VAL A 537 8.58 3.25 -18.52
CA VAL A 537 9.26 4.54 -18.43
C VAL A 537 9.01 5.36 -19.68
N GLU A 538 8.52 6.58 -19.51
CA GLU A 538 8.50 7.62 -20.54
C GLU A 538 9.40 8.77 -20.09
N GLN A 539 10.43 9.09 -20.86
CA GLN A 539 11.26 10.27 -20.60
C GLN A 539 10.57 11.52 -21.13
N VAL A 540 10.46 12.55 -20.29
CA VAL A 540 9.82 13.84 -20.61
C VAL A 540 10.71 15.02 -20.22
N ALA A 541 10.30 16.24 -20.57
CA ALA A 541 11.00 17.44 -20.11
C ALA A 541 11.01 17.48 -18.57
N GLY A 542 12.20 17.61 -17.97
CA GLY A 542 12.38 17.68 -16.52
C GLY A 542 12.43 16.32 -15.79
N GLY A 543 12.26 15.18 -16.48
CA GLY A 543 12.46 13.88 -15.87
C GLY A 543 11.73 12.72 -16.53
N PHE A 544 11.04 11.89 -15.74
CA PHE A 544 10.39 10.67 -16.22
C PHE A 544 8.95 10.56 -15.71
N ILE A 545 8.04 10.09 -16.59
CA ILE A 545 6.72 9.60 -16.21
C ILE A 545 6.81 8.08 -16.13
N LEU A 546 6.55 7.52 -14.95
CA LEU A 546 6.46 6.09 -14.73
C LEU A 546 5.00 5.66 -14.72
N ARG A 547 4.67 4.58 -15.43
CA ARG A 547 3.33 4.00 -15.44
C ARG A 547 3.38 2.52 -15.08
N LYS A 548 2.56 2.14 -14.11
CA LYS A 548 2.40 0.75 -13.69
C LYS A 548 0.97 0.58 -13.21
N GLU A 549 0.30 -0.46 -13.73
CA GLU A 549 -1.15 -0.63 -13.57
C GLU A 549 -1.89 0.61 -14.09
N ASP A 550 -2.85 1.15 -13.34
CA ASP A 550 -3.59 2.38 -13.64
C ASP A 550 -3.00 3.63 -12.95
N LYS A 551 -1.77 3.52 -12.42
CA LYS A 551 -1.11 4.56 -11.63
C LYS A 551 0.04 5.23 -12.38
N THR A 552 0.35 6.46 -11.96
CA THR A 552 1.43 7.27 -12.52
C THR A 552 2.29 7.88 -11.41
N LEU A 553 3.60 7.90 -11.62
CA LEU A 553 4.56 8.64 -10.80
C LEU A 553 5.40 9.55 -11.70
N PHE A 554 5.50 10.83 -11.37
CA PHE A 554 6.47 11.73 -11.98
C PHE A 554 7.76 11.75 -11.16
N VAL A 555 8.87 11.45 -11.82
CA VAL A 555 10.23 11.54 -11.27
C VAL A 555 10.86 12.81 -11.83
N GLU A 556 10.83 13.87 -11.03
CA GLU A 556 11.44 15.16 -11.37
C GLU A 556 12.93 15.12 -11.08
N LEU A 557 13.75 15.53 -12.06
CA LEU A 557 15.20 15.57 -11.96
C LEU A 557 15.71 16.99 -11.68
N PRO A 558 16.96 17.14 -11.19
CA PRO A 558 17.59 18.45 -11.10
C PRO A 558 17.70 19.11 -12.49
N LYS A 559 17.79 20.45 -12.52
CA LYS A 559 18.07 21.18 -13.75
C LYS A 559 19.49 20.90 -14.25
N ASP A 560 19.70 21.05 -15.56
CA ASP A 560 21.03 20.96 -16.20
C ASP A 560 21.74 19.61 -16.02
N VAL A 561 20.96 18.52 -15.96
CA VAL A 561 21.47 17.14 -15.91
C VAL A 561 21.18 16.40 -17.21
N LEU A 562 21.91 15.32 -17.46
CA LEU A 562 21.73 14.44 -18.62
C LEU A 562 20.93 13.19 -18.22
N PRO A 563 19.60 13.14 -18.46
CA PRO A 563 18.78 11.99 -18.13
C PRO A 563 19.13 10.76 -18.98
N PHE A 564 18.94 9.56 -18.41
CA PHE A 564 19.00 8.30 -19.13
C PHE A 564 18.01 7.27 -18.58
N ALA A 565 17.59 6.32 -19.42
CA ALA A 565 16.83 5.14 -19.05
C ALA A 565 17.38 3.94 -19.81
N VAL A 566 17.83 2.90 -19.10
CA VAL A 566 18.43 1.69 -19.70
C VAL A 566 17.92 0.41 -19.03
N PRO A 567 17.79 -0.71 -19.73
CA PRO A 567 17.46 -1.99 -19.09
C PRO A 567 18.52 -2.40 -18.06
N ALA A 568 18.12 -3.03 -16.96
CA ALA A 568 19.03 -3.57 -15.94
C ALA A 568 19.71 -4.88 -16.39
N THR A 569 20.39 -4.83 -17.53
CA THR A 569 21.04 -5.99 -18.15
C THR A 569 22.44 -6.17 -17.55
N PRO A 570 22.76 -7.35 -17.00
CA PRO A 570 24.12 -7.63 -16.56
C PRO A 570 25.06 -7.88 -17.76
N ASP A 571 26.34 -7.57 -17.58
CA ASP A 571 27.37 -7.72 -18.63
C ASP A 571 28.12 -9.07 -18.57
N THR A 572 27.74 -9.97 -17.65
CA THR A 572 28.41 -11.25 -17.46
C THR A 572 27.48 -12.43 -17.67
N ASP A 573 28.04 -13.58 -18.06
CA ASP A 573 27.28 -14.80 -18.32
C ASP A 573 26.88 -15.55 -17.05
N TYR A 574 27.46 -15.21 -15.89
CA TYR A 574 27.14 -15.78 -14.59
C TYR A 574 26.02 -15.06 -13.86
N ASP A 575 25.73 -13.82 -14.22
CA ASP A 575 24.64 -13.04 -13.64
C ASP A 575 23.27 -13.49 -14.17
N GLU A 576 22.27 -13.52 -13.29
CA GLU A 576 20.88 -13.74 -13.67
C GLU A 576 20.31 -12.52 -14.42
N PRO A 577 19.46 -12.72 -15.45
CA PRO A 577 18.77 -11.64 -16.11
C PRO A 577 17.79 -10.93 -15.16
N ASN A 578 17.56 -9.63 -15.39
CA ASN A 578 16.59 -8.82 -14.65
C ASN A 578 15.46 -8.36 -15.58
N PRO A 579 14.57 -9.27 -15.99
CA PRO A 579 13.54 -8.95 -16.97
C PRO A 579 12.61 -7.85 -16.44
N ASN A 580 12.20 -6.94 -17.32
CA ASN A 580 11.26 -5.87 -17.04
C ASN A 580 11.72 -4.86 -15.97
N ILE A 581 13.03 -4.76 -15.71
CA ILE A 581 13.59 -3.72 -14.85
C ILE A 581 14.33 -2.69 -15.69
N THR A 582 13.97 -1.42 -15.51
CA THR A 582 14.65 -0.27 -16.11
C THR A 582 15.41 0.50 -15.03
N ILE A 583 16.65 0.85 -15.30
CA ILE A 583 17.45 1.81 -14.53
C ILE A 583 17.22 3.17 -15.17
N ILE A 584 16.54 4.06 -14.44
CA ILE A 584 16.43 5.48 -14.79
C ILE A 584 17.43 6.28 -13.99
N GLY A 585 17.85 7.43 -14.50
CA GLY A 585 18.81 8.25 -13.79
C GLY A 585 19.23 9.49 -14.54
N TYR A 586 20.29 10.13 -14.03
CA TYR A 586 20.95 11.23 -14.71
C TYR A 586 22.46 11.23 -14.48
N LYS A 587 23.18 11.91 -15.36
CA LYS A 587 24.60 12.24 -15.23
C LYS A 587 24.79 13.74 -15.08
N VAL A 588 25.72 14.15 -14.22
CA VAL A 588 26.11 15.56 -14.03
C VAL A 588 27.60 15.66 -13.72
N ASN A 589 28.25 16.72 -14.21
CA ASN A 589 29.64 17.00 -13.88
C ASN A 589 29.71 17.79 -12.57
N LEU A 590 30.50 17.29 -11.63
CA LEU A 590 30.82 17.98 -10.38
C LEU A 590 32.09 18.80 -10.58
N MET A 591 32.00 20.09 -10.27
CA MET A 591 33.14 21.00 -10.36
C MET A 591 34.07 20.83 -9.14
N PRO A 592 35.39 21.03 -9.29
CA PRO A 592 36.35 20.92 -8.18
C PRO A 592 35.99 21.82 -6.99
N ASN A 593 36.03 21.27 -5.77
CA ASN A 593 35.79 21.97 -4.50
C ASN A 593 34.43 22.68 -4.37
N VAL A 594 33.46 22.37 -5.24
CA VAL A 594 32.12 22.98 -5.22
C VAL A 594 31.17 22.14 -4.38
N ASN A 595 30.35 22.81 -3.56
CA ASN A 595 29.18 22.22 -2.93
C ASN A 595 28.02 22.24 -3.93
N GLN A 596 27.41 21.08 -4.14
CA GLN A 596 26.25 20.93 -5.01
C GLN A 596 25.15 20.18 -4.27
N SER A 597 23.92 20.68 -4.38
CA SER A 597 22.72 19.99 -3.92
C SER A 597 21.94 19.54 -5.16
N LEU A 598 21.70 18.23 -5.25
CA LEU A 598 20.98 17.61 -6.36
C LEU A 598 19.69 17.00 -5.81
N VAL A 599 18.55 17.48 -6.29
CA VAL A 599 17.23 17.12 -5.76
C VAL A 599 16.44 16.34 -6.81
N VAL A 600 16.06 15.11 -6.47
CA VAL A 600 15.08 14.30 -7.21
C VAL A 600 13.78 14.26 -6.42
N ARG A 601 12.64 14.44 -7.09
CA ARG A 601 11.30 14.38 -6.46
C ARG A 601 10.47 13.27 -7.09
N LEU A 602 9.97 12.37 -6.25
CA LEU A 602 9.08 11.28 -6.62
C LEU A 602 7.65 11.68 -6.25
N LYS A 603 6.89 12.10 -7.26
CA LYS A 603 5.56 12.69 -7.12
C LYS A 603 4.51 11.70 -7.65
N PRO A 604 3.83 10.94 -6.79
CA PRO A 604 2.66 10.18 -7.23
C PRO A 604 1.63 11.16 -7.78
N GLU A 605 0.99 10.80 -8.89
CA GLU A 605 -0.02 11.63 -9.52
C GLU A 605 -1.19 11.81 -8.53
N GLN A 606 -1.25 12.99 -7.92
CA GLN A 606 -2.35 13.39 -7.07
C GLN A 606 -3.43 13.94 -7.98
N VAL A 607 -4.50 13.17 -8.19
CA VAL A 607 -5.60 13.63 -9.05
C VAL A 607 -6.25 14.94 -8.55
N THR A 608 -6.03 15.29 -7.28
CA THR A 608 -6.51 16.54 -6.67
C THR A 608 -5.52 17.70 -6.81
N ASP A 609 -4.31 17.45 -7.34
CA ASP A 609 -3.36 18.52 -7.57
C ASP A 609 -3.85 19.47 -8.68
N LYS A 610 -3.67 20.76 -8.45
CA LYS A 610 -4.16 21.79 -9.39
C LYS A 610 -3.53 21.66 -10.77
N SER A 611 -2.26 21.25 -10.86
CA SER A 611 -1.59 21.06 -12.16
C SER A 611 -2.15 19.85 -12.91
N PHE A 612 -2.46 18.76 -12.21
CA PHE A 612 -3.14 17.60 -12.81
C PHE A 612 -4.55 17.97 -13.27
N ILE A 613 -5.37 18.55 -12.39
CA ILE A 613 -6.74 18.96 -12.71
C ILE A 613 -6.73 19.88 -13.94
N LYS A 614 -5.81 20.84 -13.97
CA LYS A 614 -5.65 21.74 -15.11
C LYS A 614 -5.32 20.98 -16.39
N THR A 615 -4.33 20.10 -16.33
CA THR A 615 -3.87 19.32 -17.49
C THR A 615 -4.98 18.45 -18.06
N ILE A 616 -5.68 17.69 -17.21
CA ILE A 616 -6.72 16.77 -17.69
C ILE A 616 -7.96 17.52 -18.19
N ALA A 617 -8.38 18.59 -17.53
CA ALA A 617 -9.53 19.38 -17.97
C ALA A 617 -9.24 20.17 -19.25
N ASP A 618 -8.03 20.73 -19.42
CA ASP A 618 -7.63 21.37 -20.67
C ASP A 618 -7.60 20.36 -21.82
N LYS A 619 -7.13 19.13 -21.56
CA LYS A 619 -7.13 18.07 -22.56
C LYS A 619 -8.55 17.71 -23.01
N VAL A 620 -9.47 17.56 -22.07
CA VAL A 620 -10.89 17.31 -22.34
C VAL A 620 -11.52 18.47 -23.12
N ALA A 621 -11.26 19.71 -22.70
CA ALA A 621 -11.79 20.90 -23.35
C ALA A 621 -11.30 21.03 -24.80
N ASN A 622 -9.99 20.87 -25.02
CA ASN A 622 -9.37 20.95 -26.34
C ASN A 622 -9.86 19.83 -27.26
N TRP A 623 -10.00 18.61 -26.75
CA TRP A 623 -10.56 17.50 -27.51
C TRP A 623 -11.96 17.85 -28.01
N GLN A 624 -12.84 18.34 -27.14
CA GLN A 624 -14.21 18.68 -27.53
C GLN A 624 -14.28 19.88 -28.49
N ILE A 625 -13.43 20.90 -28.34
CA ILE A 625 -13.35 22.03 -29.28
C ILE A 625 -12.98 21.53 -30.69
N VAL A 626 -11.98 20.64 -30.78
CA VAL A 626 -11.52 20.06 -32.06
C VAL A 626 -12.63 19.24 -32.72
N HIS A 627 -13.39 18.47 -31.94
CA HIS A 627 -14.47 17.61 -32.45
C HIS A 627 -15.84 18.30 -32.48
N GLN A 628 -15.94 19.59 -32.15
CA GLN A 628 -17.20 20.34 -32.19
C GLN A 628 -17.91 20.26 -33.56
N PRO A 629 -17.21 20.30 -34.72
CA PRO A 629 -17.86 20.14 -36.02
C PRO A 629 -18.54 18.79 -36.25
N GLU A 630 -18.21 17.76 -35.46
CA GLU A 630 -18.77 16.41 -35.54
C GLU A 630 -20.03 16.23 -34.68
N VAL A 631 -20.36 17.23 -33.86
CA VAL A 631 -21.52 17.20 -32.96
C VAL A 631 -22.80 17.26 -33.78
N VAL A 632 -23.65 16.24 -33.63
CA VAL A 632 -24.91 16.11 -34.38
C VAL A 632 -26.03 17.00 -33.87
N HIS A 633 -25.87 17.59 -32.68
CA HIS A 633 -26.86 18.44 -32.05
C HIS A 633 -26.73 19.90 -32.52
N PRO A 634 -27.84 20.64 -32.71
CA PRO A 634 -27.78 22.05 -33.07
C PRO A 634 -26.98 22.88 -32.07
N ASP A 635 -26.28 23.91 -32.54
CA ASP A 635 -25.39 24.75 -31.71
C ASP A 635 -26.06 25.37 -30.48
N LEU A 636 -27.35 25.70 -30.56
CA LEU A 636 -28.13 26.33 -29.49
C LEU A 636 -28.98 25.35 -28.67
N ASP A 637 -28.91 24.05 -28.99
CA ASP A 637 -29.62 23.00 -28.26
C ASP A 637 -29.06 22.85 -26.83
N TRP A 638 -29.88 22.32 -25.91
CA TRP A 638 -29.48 22.15 -24.50
C TRP A 638 -28.23 21.30 -24.31
N THR A 639 -27.98 20.35 -25.22
CA THR A 639 -26.78 19.51 -25.21
C THR A 639 -25.53 20.39 -25.27
N ASN A 640 -25.45 21.26 -26.29
CA ASN A 640 -24.38 22.24 -26.46
C ASN A 640 -24.40 23.33 -25.37
N ALA A 641 -25.58 23.73 -24.90
CA ALA A 641 -25.67 24.70 -23.81
C ALA A 641 -24.99 24.22 -22.52
N ALA A 642 -25.17 22.94 -22.16
CA ALA A 642 -24.49 22.33 -21.01
C ALA A 642 -22.96 22.25 -21.21
N TRP A 643 -22.53 21.90 -22.43
CA TRP A 643 -21.12 21.97 -22.83
C TRP A 643 -20.54 23.37 -22.66
N TYR A 644 -21.17 24.38 -23.25
CA TYR A 644 -20.72 25.77 -23.17
C TYR A 644 -20.72 26.29 -21.74
N ARG A 645 -21.68 25.89 -20.91
CA ARG A 645 -21.70 26.27 -19.50
C ARG A 645 -20.50 25.72 -18.75
N GLY A 646 -20.16 24.45 -18.97
CA GLY A 646 -18.98 23.81 -18.38
C GLY A 646 -17.67 24.44 -18.85
N LEU A 647 -17.55 24.70 -20.16
CA LEU A 647 -16.38 25.38 -20.70
C LEU A 647 -16.24 26.80 -20.14
N ALA A 648 -17.33 27.55 -19.99
CA ALA A 648 -17.31 28.89 -19.38
C ALA A 648 -16.86 28.86 -17.92
N ALA A 649 -17.32 27.88 -17.14
CA ALA A 649 -16.90 27.69 -15.76
C ALA A 649 -15.40 27.36 -15.66
N TRP A 650 -14.92 26.44 -16.51
CA TRP A 650 -13.51 26.08 -16.57
C TRP A 650 -12.63 27.27 -16.99
N ALA A 651 -13.00 27.94 -18.08
CA ALA A 651 -12.30 29.13 -18.59
C ALA A 651 -12.19 30.24 -17.53
N SER A 652 -13.23 30.43 -16.71
CA SER A 652 -13.23 31.41 -15.63
C SER A 652 -12.26 31.06 -14.50
N VAL A 653 -12.05 29.77 -14.23
CA VAL A 653 -11.13 29.31 -13.17
C VAL A 653 -9.68 29.36 -13.61
N THR A 654 -9.41 29.10 -14.89
CA THR A 654 -8.05 29.10 -15.45
C THR A 654 -7.65 30.41 -16.12
N ASP A 655 -8.58 31.36 -16.23
CA ASP A 655 -8.47 32.60 -17.01
C ASP A 655 -7.95 32.35 -18.44
N ASN A 656 -8.51 31.35 -19.12
CA ASN A 656 -8.05 30.95 -20.46
C ASN A 656 -8.86 31.62 -21.56
N GLU A 657 -8.28 32.65 -22.18
CA GLU A 657 -8.94 33.42 -23.25
C GLU A 657 -9.32 32.60 -24.48
N THR A 658 -8.57 31.54 -24.81
CA THR A 658 -8.90 30.71 -25.98
C THR A 658 -10.29 30.08 -25.87
N TYR A 659 -10.66 29.67 -24.65
CA TYR A 659 -11.98 29.09 -24.39
C TYR A 659 -13.06 30.16 -24.39
N PHE A 660 -12.78 31.37 -23.89
CA PHE A 660 -13.71 32.48 -23.98
C PHE A 660 -13.95 32.93 -25.42
N ASP A 661 -12.90 32.97 -26.25
CA ASP A 661 -13.01 33.29 -27.67
C ASP A 661 -13.88 32.27 -28.41
N PHE A 662 -13.70 30.98 -28.14
CA PHE A 662 -14.58 29.94 -28.69
C PHE A 662 -16.05 30.18 -28.30
N LEU A 663 -16.33 30.44 -27.02
CA LEU A 663 -17.69 30.68 -26.53
C LEU A 663 -18.30 31.96 -27.10
N LYS A 664 -17.50 33.02 -27.21
CA LYS A 664 -17.89 34.29 -27.81
C LYS A 664 -18.24 34.12 -29.29
N GLN A 665 -17.45 33.33 -30.03
CA GLN A 665 -17.75 33.02 -31.43
C GLN A 665 -19.12 32.32 -31.58
N GLN A 666 -19.47 31.39 -30.68
CA GLN A 666 -20.80 30.77 -30.70
C GLN A 666 -21.91 31.78 -30.41
N GLY A 667 -21.69 32.72 -29.50
CA GLY A 667 -22.64 33.80 -29.23
C GLY A 667 -22.83 34.74 -30.43
N GLU A 668 -21.75 35.22 -31.02
CA GLU A 668 -21.78 36.13 -32.18
C GLU A 668 -22.38 35.47 -33.42
N LYS A 669 -22.07 34.19 -33.67
CA LYS A 669 -22.64 33.40 -34.77
C LYS A 669 -24.18 33.37 -34.75
N HIS A 670 -24.77 33.45 -33.56
CA HIS A 670 -26.22 33.29 -33.35
C HIS A 670 -26.89 34.58 -32.84
N ASP A 671 -26.26 35.73 -33.02
CA ASP A 671 -26.75 37.03 -32.56
C ASP A 671 -27.14 37.06 -31.06
N TRP A 672 -26.47 36.24 -30.24
CA TRP A 672 -26.75 36.08 -28.81
C TRP A 672 -28.18 35.65 -28.48
N ARG A 673 -28.88 35.03 -29.45
CA ARG A 673 -30.28 34.61 -29.28
C ARG A 673 -30.37 33.27 -28.56
N PRO A 674 -31.30 33.15 -27.59
CA PRO A 674 -31.78 31.83 -27.16
C PRO A 674 -32.38 31.07 -28.36
N TYR A 675 -32.55 29.76 -28.21
CA TYR A 675 -33.13 28.93 -29.27
C TYR A 675 -34.63 29.24 -29.52
N TYR A 676 -35.28 28.55 -30.46
CA TYR A 676 -36.50 29.07 -31.11
C TYR A 676 -37.82 28.90 -30.31
N ARG A 677 -37.95 27.90 -29.43
CA ARG A 677 -39.21 27.61 -28.72
C ARG A 677 -39.35 28.49 -27.49
N LEU A 678 -40.24 29.48 -27.55
CA LEU A 678 -40.40 30.53 -26.53
C LEU A 678 -40.39 30.03 -25.07
N HIS A 679 -41.30 29.11 -24.73
CA HIS A 679 -41.48 28.61 -23.35
C HIS A 679 -40.59 27.41 -23.00
N HIS A 680 -39.91 26.80 -23.97
CA HIS A 680 -39.23 25.52 -23.74
C HIS A 680 -37.97 25.71 -22.89
N PRO A 681 -37.81 24.97 -21.77
CA PRO A 681 -36.68 25.16 -20.86
C PRO A 681 -35.33 24.83 -21.51
N ASP A 682 -35.26 23.79 -22.35
CA ASP A 682 -34.02 23.47 -23.09
C ASP A 682 -33.52 24.64 -23.93
N ASP A 683 -34.44 25.38 -24.56
CA ASP A 683 -34.11 26.41 -25.54
C ASP A 683 -33.61 27.71 -24.91
N ILE A 684 -33.81 27.90 -23.60
CA ILE A 684 -33.23 29.05 -22.88
C ILE A 684 -31.90 28.68 -22.22
N CYS A 685 -31.51 27.40 -22.17
CA CYS A 685 -30.33 26.94 -21.45
C CYS A 685 -29.03 27.61 -21.94
N VAL A 686 -28.89 27.87 -23.24
CA VAL A 686 -27.70 28.52 -23.82
C VAL A 686 -27.42 29.90 -23.23
N SER A 687 -28.47 30.58 -22.74
CA SER A 687 -28.36 31.87 -22.06
C SER A 687 -27.53 31.81 -20.78
N GLN A 688 -27.34 30.63 -20.16
CA GLN A 688 -26.43 30.48 -19.04
C GLN A 688 -25.00 30.90 -19.44
N THR A 689 -24.53 30.53 -20.63
CA THR A 689 -23.21 30.94 -21.13
C THR A 689 -23.18 32.43 -21.49
N TYR A 690 -24.23 32.97 -22.11
CA TYR A 690 -24.29 34.40 -22.46
C TYR A 690 -24.21 35.29 -21.22
N ILE A 691 -24.82 34.86 -20.12
CA ILE A 691 -24.74 35.52 -18.81
C ILE A 691 -23.29 35.55 -18.30
N GLU A 692 -22.55 34.45 -18.42
CA GLU A 692 -21.16 34.40 -17.98
C GLU A 692 -20.25 35.28 -18.84
N LEU A 693 -20.48 35.31 -20.17
CA LEU A 693 -19.75 36.18 -21.09
C LEU A 693 -20.08 37.66 -20.85
N ALA A 694 -21.35 37.99 -20.60
CA ALA A 694 -21.77 39.35 -20.25
C ALA A 694 -21.11 39.82 -18.94
N ARG A 695 -20.98 38.93 -17.94
CA ARG A 695 -20.25 39.21 -16.69
C ARG A 695 -18.76 39.42 -16.94
N ARG A 696 -18.11 38.53 -17.71
CA ARG A 696 -16.68 38.63 -18.01
C ARG A 696 -16.33 39.94 -18.72
N TYR A 697 -17.08 40.29 -19.75
CA TYR A 697 -16.78 41.46 -20.58
C TYR A 697 -17.44 42.75 -20.09
N GLY A 698 -18.25 42.71 -19.03
CA GLY A 698 -19.02 43.85 -18.56
C GLY A 698 -20.01 44.39 -19.60
N ASN A 699 -20.43 43.55 -20.56
CA ASN A 699 -21.27 43.94 -21.69
C ASN A 699 -22.68 43.34 -21.59
N ASN A 700 -23.60 44.09 -20.98
CA ASN A 700 -24.99 43.65 -20.81
C ASN A 700 -25.79 43.63 -22.12
N GLU A 701 -25.29 44.21 -23.21
CA GLU A 701 -25.97 44.19 -24.52
C GLU A 701 -26.16 42.77 -25.05
N ILE A 702 -25.22 41.87 -24.72
CA ILE A 702 -25.27 40.42 -25.01
C ILE A 702 -26.59 39.80 -24.48
N LEU A 703 -27.14 40.33 -23.39
CA LEU A 703 -28.31 39.76 -22.74
C LEU A 703 -29.65 40.29 -23.26
N LYS A 704 -29.67 41.28 -24.16
CA LYS A 704 -30.92 41.84 -24.69
C LYS A 704 -31.87 40.77 -25.25
N PRO A 705 -31.44 39.79 -26.07
CA PRO A 705 -32.33 38.75 -26.57
C PRO A 705 -32.82 37.81 -25.48
N THR A 706 -31.95 37.48 -24.51
CA THR A 706 -32.30 36.63 -23.35
C THR A 706 -33.34 37.30 -22.47
N ILE A 707 -33.16 38.58 -22.14
CA ILE A 707 -34.09 39.39 -21.35
C ILE A 707 -35.43 39.50 -22.07
N ALA A 708 -35.44 39.84 -23.36
CA ALA A 708 -36.66 39.95 -24.14
C ALA A 708 -37.47 38.64 -24.15
N ARG A 709 -36.77 37.49 -24.27
CA ARG A 709 -37.41 36.17 -24.19
C ARG A 709 -37.98 35.90 -22.79
N ALA A 710 -37.20 36.10 -21.73
CA ALA A 710 -37.65 35.88 -20.35
C ALA A 710 -38.85 36.77 -19.99
N ASP A 711 -38.81 38.04 -20.38
CA ASP A 711 -39.91 38.98 -20.18
C ASP A 711 -41.17 38.56 -20.93
N SER A 712 -41.04 38.04 -22.15
CA SER A 712 -42.18 37.52 -22.90
C SER A 712 -42.81 36.29 -22.23
N VAL A 713 -41.99 35.38 -21.70
CA VAL A 713 -42.49 34.19 -20.97
C VAL A 713 -43.18 34.59 -19.66
N ILE A 714 -42.62 35.55 -18.91
CA ILE A 714 -43.22 36.04 -17.66
C ILE A 714 -44.53 36.79 -17.93
N LYS A 715 -44.58 37.59 -19.01
CA LYS A 715 -45.78 38.34 -19.41
C LYS A 715 -46.88 37.43 -19.92
N TYR A 716 -46.52 36.36 -20.63
CA TYR A 716 -47.44 35.39 -21.22
C TYR A 716 -47.12 33.97 -20.73
N PRO A 717 -47.33 33.68 -19.44
CA PRO A 717 -46.99 32.37 -18.89
C PRO A 717 -47.88 31.29 -19.49
N SER A 718 -47.31 30.10 -19.73
CA SER A 718 -48.07 28.97 -20.23
C SER A 718 -49.19 28.59 -19.26
N GLN A 719 -50.35 28.26 -19.83
CA GLN A 719 -51.52 27.74 -19.11
C GLN A 719 -51.65 26.22 -19.22
N ALA A 720 -50.65 25.54 -19.80
CA ALA A 720 -50.67 24.10 -19.97
C ALA A 720 -50.51 23.35 -18.63
N PRO A 721 -51.10 22.15 -18.46
CA PRO A 721 -50.86 21.32 -17.29
C PRO A 721 -49.37 20.95 -17.13
N LEU A 722 -48.90 20.83 -15.89
CA LEU A 722 -47.54 20.39 -15.59
C LEU A 722 -47.42 18.85 -15.71
N MET A 723 -47.59 18.32 -16.91
CA MET A 723 -47.50 16.89 -17.20
C MET A 723 -46.66 16.65 -18.46
N LYS A 724 -45.68 15.73 -18.37
CA LYS A 724 -44.84 15.39 -19.53
C LYS A 724 -45.59 14.60 -20.60
N THR A 725 -46.76 14.06 -20.26
CA THR A 725 -47.68 13.38 -21.18
C THR A 725 -48.64 14.32 -21.89
N ASP A 726 -48.73 15.60 -21.48
CA ASP A 726 -49.56 16.61 -22.14
C ASP A 726 -48.81 17.24 -23.32
N GLU A 727 -49.50 17.44 -24.46
CA GLU A 727 -48.88 17.94 -25.70
C GLU A 727 -48.25 19.33 -25.55
N ARG A 728 -48.85 20.20 -24.73
CA ARG A 728 -48.30 21.52 -24.43
C ARG A 728 -47.44 21.49 -23.17
N GLY A 729 -47.83 20.75 -22.15
CA GLY A 729 -47.09 20.59 -20.89
C GLY A 729 -45.69 20.02 -21.08
N LYS A 730 -45.49 19.15 -22.08
CA LYS A 730 -44.17 18.58 -22.41
C LYS A 730 -43.22 19.57 -23.09
N LEU A 731 -43.73 20.70 -23.60
CA LEU A 731 -43.00 21.71 -24.38
C LEU A 731 -42.94 23.08 -23.69
N GLU A 732 -43.97 23.46 -22.94
CA GLU A 732 -44.15 24.81 -22.40
C GLU A 732 -43.96 24.91 -20.87
N ARG A 733 -43.88 23.77 -20.16
CA ARG A 733 -43.76 23.69 -18.69
C ARG A 733 -42.51 22.93 -18.27
N TRP A 734 -42.03 23.14 -17.04
CA TRP A 734 -40.89 22.40 -16.46
C TRP A 734 -41.34 21.02 -15.94
N SER A 735 -41.90 20.20 -16.82
CA SER A 735 -42.57 18.93 -16.46
C SER A 735 -41.63 17.72 -16.30
N TRP A 736 -40.31 17.93 -16.29
CA TRP A 736 -39.29 16.89 -16.12
C TRP A 736 -38.09 17.41 -15.32
N ALA A 737 -37.37 16.51 -14.65
CA ALA A 737 -36.30 16.86 -13.71
C ALA A 737 -35.18 17.72 -14.32
N ASP A 738 -34.67 17.33 -15.49
CA ASP A 738 -33.57 18.05 -16.16
C ASP A 738 -33.90 19.52 -16.47
N ALA A 739 -35.19 19.88 -16.63
CA ALA A 739 -35.60 21.27 -16.87
C ALA A 739 -35.15 22.21 -15.74
N LEU A 740 -34.97 21.67 -14.53
CA LEU A 740 -34.49 22.41 -13.37
C LEU A 740 -33.03 22.86 -13.50
N PHE A 741 -32.21 22.18 -14.30
CA PHE A 741 -30.90 22.68 -14.68
C PHE A 741 -30.98 23.69 -15.81
N MET A 742 -31.89 23.51 -16.77
CA MET A 742 -31.91 24.30 -18.00
C MET A 742 -32.36 25.75 -17.76
N ALA A 743 -33.55 25.94 -17.20
CA ALA A 743 -34.21 27.23 -17.15
C ALA A 743 -33.99 28.01 -15.83
N PRO A 744 -34.19 27.44 -14.62
CA PRO A 744 -34.10 28.21 -13.38
C PRO A 744 -32.79 29.00 -13.19
N PRO A 745 -31.59 28.44 -13.48
CA PRO A 745 -30.35 29.19 -13.34
C PRO A 745 -30.31 30.50 -14.14
N VAL A 746 -30.94 30.54 -15.32
CA VAL A 746 -31.03 31.74 -16.16
C VAL A 746 -31.85 32.81 -15.44
N TYR A 747 -33.03 32.46 -14.91
CA TYR A 747 -33.90 33.42 -14.21
C TYR A 747 -33.29 33.92 -12.90
N ALA A 748 -32.62 33.05 -12.12
CA ALA A 748 -31.88 33.48 -10.93
C ALA A 748 -30.78 34.50 -11.29
N ALA A 749 -29.99 34.19 -12.31
CA ALA A 749 -28.91 35.06 -12.77
C ALA A 749 -29.42 36.38 -13.37
N LEU A 750 -30.51 36.37 -14.15
CA LEU A 750 -31.14 37.60 -14.66
C LEU A 750 -31.64 38.49 -13.51
N SER A 751 -32.22 37.92 -12.46
CA SER A 751 -32.63 38.71 -11.29
C SER A 751 -31.44 39.40 -10.63
N LYS A 752 -30.31 38.70 -10.47
CA LYS A 752 -29.08 39.29 -9.93
C LYS A 752 -28.51 40.38 -10.83
N MET A 753 -28.49 40.16 -12.14
CA MET A 753 -27.90 41.11 -13.10
C MET A 753 -28.74 42.36 -13.32
N THR A 754 -30.06 42.22 -13.35
CA THR A 754 -31.01 43.32 -13.59
C THR A 754 -31.51 43.97 -12.31
N LYS A 755 -31.33 43.30 -11.16
CA LYS A 755 -31.93 43.65 -9.86
C LYS A 755 -33.46 43.63 -9.85
N ASP A 756 -34.08 42.92 -10.80
CA ASP A 756 -35.54 42.79 -10.89
C ASP A 756 -36.01 41.46 -10.26
N PRO A 757 -36.85 41.49 -9.21
CA PRO A 757 -37.32 40.28 -8.53
C PRO A 757 -38.34 39.46 -9.34
N LYS A 758 -38.88 39.99 -10.47
CA LYS A 758 -39.87 39.27 -11.28
C LYS A 758 -39.35 37.92 -11.79
N TYR A 759 -38.05 37.85 -12.13
CA TYR A 759 -37.45 36.63 -12.66
C TYR A 759 -37.39 35.53 -11.61
N VAL A 760 -36.92 35.84 -10.40
CA VAL A 760 -36.90 34.87 -9.29
C VAL A 760 -38.30 34.51 -8.82
N THR A 761 -39.26 35.44 -8.89
CA THR A 761 -40.67 35.15 -8.57
C THR A 761 -41.27 34.12 -9.53
N PHE A 762 -41.06 34.31 -10.85
CA PHE A 762 -41.49 33.34 -11.86
C PHE A 762 -40.79 31.99 -11.69
N MET A 763 -39.47 32.02 -11.52
CA MET A 763 -38.66 30.81 -11.29
C MET A 763 -39.15 30.01 -10.09
N GLN A 764 -39.37 30.67 -8.96
CA GLN A 764 -39.80 30.03 -7.73
C GLN A 764 -41.10 29.25 -7.94
N LYS A 765 -42.08 29.87 -8.61
CA LYS A 765 -43.37 29.25 -8.87
C LYS A 765 -43.22 27.97 -9.71
N GLU A 766 -42.55 28.05 -10.86
CA GLU A 766 -42.37 26.89 -11.73
C GLU A 766 -41.48 25.80 -11.11
N PHE A 767 -40.49 26.19 -10.30
CA PHE A 767 -39.63 25.25 -9.58
C PHE A 767 -40.40 24.47 -8.52
N GLU A 768 -41.26 25.14 -7.74
CA GLU A 768 -42.12 24.51 -6.73
C GLU A 768 -43.11 23.55 -7.38
N GLU A 769 -43.78 23.96 -8.45
CA GLU A 769 -44.72 23.10 -9.16
C GLU A 769 -44.03 21.84 -9.72
N CYS A 770 -42.85 21.99 -10.33
CA CYS A 770 -42.02 20.86 -10.78
C CYS A 770 -41.64 19.92 -9.61
N THR A 771 -41.16 20.51 -8.51
CA THR A 771 -40.74 19.76 -7.32
C THR A 771 -41.89 18.98 -6.70
N ASP A 772 -43.06 19.60 -6.54
CA ASP A 772 -44.24 18.95 -5.97
C ASP A 772 -44.73 17.77 -6.84
N SER A 773 -44.52 17.86 -8.15
CA SER A 773 -44.86 16.79 -9.10
C SER A 773 -43.85 15.62 -9.06
N LEU A 774 -42.55 15.92 -9.02
CA LEU A 774 -41.49 14.96 -9.33
C LEU A 774 -40.66 14.47 -8.14
N TYR A 775 -40.59 15.22 -7.04
CA TYR A 775 -39.78 14.88 -5.88
C TYR A 775 -40.47 13.83 -5.00
N ASP A 776 -39.79 12.72 -4.74
CA ASP A 776 -40.26 11.69 -3.82
C ASP A 776 -39.75 11.98 -2.41
N ARG A 777 -40.66 12.33 -1.50
CA ARG A 777 -40.32 12.75 -0.13
C ARG A 777 -39.74 11.63 0.75
N ASN A 778 -39.91 10.37 0.37
CA ASN A 778 -39.38 9.23 1.12
C ASN A 778 -37.99 8.86 0.62
N GLU A 779 -37.79 8.93 -0.69
CA GLU A 779 -36.52 8.57 -1.31
C GLU A 779 -35.55 9.75 -1.39
N HIS A 780 -36.04 10.99 -1.27
CA HIS A 780 -35.27 12.23 -1.47
C HIS A 780 -34.63 12.33 -2.87
N LEU A 781 -35.32 11.82 -3.89
CA LEU A 781 -34.91 11.80 -5.29
C LEU A 781 -36.03 12.28 -6.21
N TYR A 782 -35.66 12.79 -7.38
CA TYR A 782 -36.59 13.22 -8.42
C TYR A 782 -36.85 12.10 -9.42
N TYR A 783 -38.12 11.78 -9.66
CA TYR A 783 -38.51 11.05 -10.85
C TYR A 783 -38.17 11.89 -12.08
N ARG A 784 -37.75 11.23 -13.17
CA ARG A 784 -37.44 11.92 -14.43
C ARG A 784 -38.61 12.75 -14.93
N ASP A 785 -39.82 12.19 -14.89
CA ASP A 785 -41.08 12.86 -15.21
C ASP A 785 -42.25 12.09 -14.56
N CYS A 786 -43.47 12.64 -14.65
CA CYS A 786 -44.65 12.10 -13.97
C CYS A 786 -44.99 10.64 -14.37
N SER A 787 -44.63 10.20 -15.58
CA SER A 787 -44.90 8.82 -16.05
C SER A 787 -44.06 7.78 -15.33
N LYS A 788 -42.92 8.16 -14.73
CA LYS A 788 -41.98 7.23 -14.10
C LYS A 788 -42.37 6.81 -12.68
N ARG A 789 -43.32 7.52 -12.04
CA ARG A 789 -43.76 7.27 -10.65
C ARG A 789 -44.26 5.84 -10.42
N VAL A 790 -44.87 5.25 -11.44
CA VAL A 790 -45.44 3.89 -11.39
C VAL A 790 -44.44 2.80 -11.77
N LEU A 791 -43.28 3.16 -12.33
CA LEU A 791 -42.29 2.19 -12.81
C LEU A 791 -41.39 1.70 -11.67
N ARG A 792 -40.90 0.47 -11.84
CA ARG A 792 -39.95 -0.19 -10.95
C ARG A 792 -38.79 -0.77 -11.75
N GLU A 793 -37.63 -0.82 -11.13
CA GLU A 793 -36.45 -1.51 -11.66
C GLU A 793 -36.58 -3.03 -11.44
N PRO A 794 -35.78 -3.86 -12.14
CA PRO A 794 -35.79 -5.32 -11.96
C PRO A 794 -35.65 -5.79 -10.51
N ASN A 795 -34.92 -5.04 -9.66
CA ASN A 795 -34.77 -5.36 -8.23
C ASN A 795 -35.98 -4.93 -7.36
N GLY A 796 -37.06 -4.40 -7.96
CA GLY A 796 -38.27 -3.95 -7.29
C GLY A 796 -38.22 -2.53 -6.74
N ALA A 797 -37.08 -1.83 -6.81
CA ALA A 797 -36.95 -0.44 -6.38
C ALA A 797 -37.66 0.53 -7.33
N LYS A 798 -37.95 1.74 -6.84
CA LYS A 798 -38.43 2.86 -7.68
C LYS A 798 -37.36 3.26 -8.70
N GLN A 799 -37.78 3.58 -9.93
CA GLN A 799 -36.88 3.99 -11.00
C GLN A 799 -36.45 5.46 -10.85
N PHE A 800 -35.25 5.69 -10.32
CA PHE A 800 -34.60 7.00 -10.28
C PHE A 800 -33.37 7.03 -11.18
N TRP A 801 -33.50 7.78 -12.26
CA TRP A 801 -32.43 7.94 -13.24
C TRP A 801 -31.33 8.86 -12.70
N ALA A 802 -30.09 8.37 -12.72
CA ALA A 802 -28.98 9.10 -12.14
C ALA A 802 -28.69 10.42 -12.85
N ARG A 803 -28.69 10.46 -14.19
CA ARG A 803 -28.47 11.72 -14.91
C ARG A 803 -29.54 12.76 -14.60
N GLY A 804 -30.82 12.34 -14.53
CA GLY A 804 -31.92 13.22 -14.17
C GLY A 804 -31.72 13.88 -12.80
N ASN A 805 -31.27 13.11 -11.81
CA ASN A 805 -30.96 13.64 -10.48
C ASN A 805 -29.65 14.43 -10.43
N GLY A 806 -28.66 14.07 -11.25
CA GLY A 806 -27.43 14.82 -11.44
C GLY A 806 -27.71 16.24 -11.94
N TRP A 807 -28.56 16.40 -12.95
CA TRP A 807 -29.00 17.71 -13.44
C TRP A 807 -29.59 18.58 -12.32
N VAL A 808 -30.52 18.03 -11.54
CA VAL A 808 -31.15 18.77 -10.43
C VAL A 808 -30.11 19.14 -9.37
N LEU A 809 -29.22 18.22 -9.00
CA LEU A 809 -28.19 18.49 -8.01
C LEU A 809 -27.21 19.58 -8.48
N ALA A 810 -26.86 19.59 -9.77
CA ALA A 810 -26.02 20.61 -10.39
C ALA A 810 -26.72 21.97 -10.60
N ALA A 811 -28.06 22.00 -10.60
CA ALA A 811 -28.81 23.25 -10.70
C ALA A 811 -28.70 24.09 -9.41
N PHE A 812 -28.63 23.45 -8.24
CA PHE A 812 -28.60 24.17 -6.96
C PHE A 812 -27.40 25.12 -6.82
N PRO A 813 -26.14 24.73 -7.10
CA PRO A 813 -25.02 25.67 -7.14
C PRO A 813 -25.32 26.92 -7.97
N LEU A 814 -25.83 26.73 -9.19
CA LEU A 814 -26.08 27.81 -10.14
C LEU A 814 -27.22 28.74 -9.69
N ILE A 815 -28.24 28.21 -9.02
CA ILE A 815 -29.33 29.01 -8.44
C ILE A 815 -28.84 29.72 -7.18
N LEU A 816 -28.23 28.99 -6.24
CA LEU A 816 -27.86 29.49 -4.92
C LEU A 816 -26.78 30.58 -4.96
N GLU A 817 -25.87 30.56 -5.94
CA GLU A 817 -24.89 31.65 -6.18
C GLU A 817 -25.52 32.93 -6.73
N ASN A 818 -26.71 32.81 -7.32
CA ASN A 818 -27.41 33.91 -7.99
C ASN A 818 -28.62 34.45 -7.22
N LEU A 819 -29.09 33.73 -6.19
CA LEU A 819 -30.09 34.23 -5.27
C LEU A 819 -29.49 35.26 -4.28
N PRO A 820 -30.22 36.32 -3.92
CA PRO A 820 -29.86 37.18 -2.80
C PRO A 820 -29.72 36.37 -1.50
N GLU A 821 -28.76 36.74 -0.64
CA GLU A 821 -28.56 36.05 0.65
C GLU A 821 -29.81 36.12 1.54
N GLU A 822 -30.48 37.27 1.55
CA GLU A 822 -31.72 37.51 2.32
C GLU A 822 -33.00 37.03 1.59
N TYR A 823 -32.88 36.26 0.51
CA TYR A 823 -34.05 35.76 -0.21
C TYR A 823 -34.87 34.82 0.68
N LEU A 824 -36.13 35.18 0.95
CA LEU A 824 -37.01 34.49 1.91
C LEU A 824 -37.12 32.96 1.68
N LYS A 825 -37.06 32.50 0.42
CA LYS A 825 -37.14 31.07 0.08
C LYS A 825 -35.77 30.43 -0.20
N ARG A 826 -34.66 31.04 0.19
CA ARG A 826 -33.32 30.45 0.01
C ARG A 826 -33.18 29.10 0.72
N ASP A 827 -33.71 28.99 1.94
CA ASP A 827 -33.67 27.76 2.74
C ASP A 827 -34.42 26.59 2.09
N TYR A 828 -35.43 26.86 1.26
CA TYR A 828 -36.14 25.84 0.50
C TYR A 828 -35.17 25.06 -0.42
N TYR A 829 -34.33 25.79 -1.16
CA TYR A 829 -33.34 25.19 -2.05
C TYR A 829 -32.22 24.49 -1.28
N ILE A 830 -31.72 25.10 -0.20
CA ILE A 830 -30.67 24.50 0.64
C ILE A 830 -31.16 23.17 1.24
N ARG A 831 -32.41 23.12 1.72
CA ARG A 831 -32.98 21.89 2.27
C ARG A 831 -33.05 20.78 1.22
N LEU A 832 -33.63 21.04 0.05
CA LEU A 832 -33.73 20.06 -1.03
C LEU A 832 -32.35 19.59 -1.49
N TYR A 833 -31.40 20.51 -1.64
CA TYR A 833 -30.02 20.22 -1.99
C TYR A 833 -29.37 19.25 -0.99
N LYS A 834 -29.50 19.51 0.32
CA LYS A 834 -28.92 18.66 1.37
C LYS A 834 -29.58 17.29 1.44
N GLU A 835 -30.91 17.22 1.31
CA GLU A 835 -31.65 15.94 1.26
C GLU A 835 -31.17 15.07 0.08
N MET A 836 -31.09 15.66 -1.12
CA MET A 836 -30.60 14.95 -2.31
C MET A 836 -29.13 14.54 -2.19
N ALA A 837 -28.25 15.44 -1.74
CA ALA A 837 -26.83 15.17 -1.58
C ALA A 837 -26.59 13.97 -0.64
N ALA A 838 -27.30 13.94 0.49
CA ALA A 838 -27.22 12.84 1.44
C ALA A 838 -27.70 11.51 0.85
N ARG A 839 -28.80 11.52 0.08
CA ARG A 839 -29.31 10.30 -0.54
C ARG A 839 -28.41 9.79 -1.65
N ILE A 840 -28.02 10.65 -2.59
CA ILE A 840 -27.19 10.28 -3.74
C ILE A 840 -25.84 9.74 -3.26
N LEU A 841 -25.28 10.28 -2.18
CA LEU A 841 -24.04 9.76 -1.62
C LEU A 841 -24.12 8.28 -1.23
N GLN A 842 -25.28 7.81 -0.73
CA GLN A 842 -25.48 6.41 -0.34
C GLN A 842 -25.51 5.44 -1.51
N THR A 843 -25.63 5.94 -2.74
CA THR A 843 -25.72 5.11 -3.95
C THR A 843 -24.43 5.11 -4.77
N GLN A 844 -23.35 5.71 -4.24
CA GLN A 844 -22.03 5.70 -4.89
C GLN A 844 -21.41 4.30 -4.77
N ASP A 845 -20.78 3.82 -5.85
CA ASP A 845 -20.04 2.57 -5.82
C ASP A 845 -18.68 2.70 -5.09
N ALA A 846 -17.99 1.57 -4.91
CA ALA A 846 -16.69 1.54 -4.24
C ALA A 846 -15.58 2.26 -5.04
N GLN A 847 -15.73 2.37 -6.36
CA GLN A 847 -14.79 3.05 -7.25
C GLN A 847 -15.01 4.57 -7.26
N GLY A 848 -16.16 5.05 -6.79
CA GLY A 848 -16.55 6.46 -6.75
C GLY A 848 -17.58 6.89 -7.80
N SER A 849 -18.09 5.98 -8.63
CA SER A 849 -19.03 6.29 -9.72
C SER A 849 -20.49 6.18 -9.26
N TRP A 850 -21.39 6.79 -10.05
CA TRP A 850 -22.82 6.52 -10.02
C TRP A 850 -23.23 5.80 -11.31
N HIS A 851 -24.20 4.91 -11.16
CA HIS A 851 -24.72 4.06 -12.24
C HIS A 851 -26.00 4.64 -12.82
N ALA A 852 -26.40 4.15 -14.00
CA ALA A 852 -27.60 4.62 -14.70
C ALA A 852 -28.86 4.71 -13.81
N SER A 853 -29.05 3.73 -12.93
CA SER A 853 -30.09 3.74 -11.90
C SER A 853 -29.44 3.95 -10.54
N LEU A 854 -29.93 4.93 -9.77
CA LEU A 854 -29.42 5.19 -8.42
C LEU A 854 -29.78 4.07 -7.44
N LEU A 855 -30.89 3.37 -7.67
CA LEU A 855 -31.39 2.33 -6.76
C LEU A 855 -31.25 0.91 -7.32
N ASP A 856 -30.70 0.72 -8.53
CA ASP A 856 -30.46 -0.59 -9.13
C ASP A 856 -29.16 -0.63 -9.96
N ALA A 857 -28.03 -0.48 -9.27
CA ALA A 857 -26.71 -0.59 -9.87
C ALA A 857 -26.45 -1.98 -10.49
N GLY A 858 -27.06 -3.05 -9.96
CA GLY A 858 -26.85 -4.42 -10.44
C GLY A 858 -27.31 -4.63 -11.89
N THR A 859 -28.42 -4.00 -12.29
CA THR A 859 -28.92 -4.04 -13.68
C THR A 859 -28.06 -3.22 -14.64
N TYR A 860 -27.46 -2.13 -14.15
CA TYR A 860 -26.65 -1.19 -14.91
C TYR A 860 -25.25 -1.01 -14.29
N PRO A 861 -24.40 -2.04 -14.29
CA PRO A 861 -23.15 -2.05 -13.51
C PRO A 861 -22.07 -1.13 -14.08
N GLN A 862 -22.27 -0.60 -15.29
CA GLN A 862 -21.33 0.34 -15.91
C GLN A 862 -21.48 1.73 -15.28
N PRO A 863 -20.38 2.51 -15.18
CA PRO A 863 -20.47 3.88 -14.73
C PRO A 863 -21.31 4.72 -15.71
N GLU A 864 -21.97 5.75 -15.19
CA GLU A 864 -22.64 6.77 -15.98
C GLU A 864 -21.97 8.11 -15.68
N ASN A 865 -21.07 8.54 -16.57
CA ASN A 865 -20.13 9.61 -16.26
C ASN A 865 -20.76 11.00 -16.36
N SER A 866 -21.85 11.17 -17.10
CA SER A 866 -22.56 12.46 -17.11
C SER A 866 -23.26 12.74 -15.77
N ALA A 867 -23.94 11.76 -15.20
CA ALA A 867 -24.47 11.83 -13.83
C ALA A 867 -23.35 12.01 -12.80
N SER A 868 -22.31 11.18 -12.87
CA SER A 868 -21.22 11.20 -11.90
C SER A 868 -20.50 12.55 -11.87
N ALA A 869 -20.32 13.19 -13.03
CA ALA A 869 -19.72 14.51 -13.12
C ALA A 869 -20.62 15.61 -12.55
N PHE A 870 -21.92 15.62 -12.86
CA PHE A 870 -22.85 16.59 -12.26
C PHE A 870 -22.96 16.43 -10.73
N VAL A 871 -22.94 15.19 -10.24
CA VAL A 871 -22.95 14.92 -8.81
C VAL A 871 -21.65 15.39 -8.16
N CYS A 872 -20.49 15.07 -8.75
CA CYS A 872 -19.19 15.54 -8.27
C CYS A 872 -19.15 17.07 -8.17
N TYR A 873 -19.58 17.79 -9.22
CA TYR A 873 -19.71 19.24 -9.23
C TYR A 873 -20.61 19.75 -8.09
N GLY A 874 -21.82 19.20 -7.98
CA GLY A 874 -22.80 19.62 -6.99
C GLY A 874 -22.27 19.44 -5.56
N LEU A 875 -21.67 18.28 -5.25
CA LEU A 875 -21.12 18.00 -3.93
C LEU A 875 -19.88 18.86 -3.60
N ALA A 876 -18.94 18.99 -4.55
CA ALA A 876 -17.74 19.79 -4.39
C ALA A 876 -18.06 21.25 -4.08
N TRP A 877 -19.03 21.83 -4.80
CA TRP A 877 -19.52 23.17 -4.54
C TRP A 877 -20.10 23.32 -3.12
N GLY A 878 -20.91 22.36 -2.66
CA GLY A 878 -21.52 22.42 -1.33
C GLY A 878 -20.52 22.39 -0.19
N VAL A 879 -19.47 21.57 -0.33
CA VAL A 879 -18.37 21.53 0.65
C VAL A 879 -17.59 22.83 0.64
N ARG A 880 -17.23 23.35 -0.54
CA ARG A 880 -16.50 24.63 -0.67
C ARG A 880 -17.26 25.80 -0.05
N ASN A 881 -18.59 25.82 -0.18
CA ASN A 881 -19.44 26.90 0.33
C ASN A 881 -19.98 26.62 1.75
N GLY A 882 -19.52 25.57 2.43
CA GLY A 882 -19.90 25.28 3.82
C GLY A 882 -21.34 24.82 4.03
N ILE A 883 -22.05 24.45 2.97
CA ILE A 883 -23.44 23.95 3.03
C ILE A 883 -23.46 22.44 3.35
N LEU A 884 -22.46 21.71 2.84
CA LEU A 884 -22.19 20.31 3.16
C LEU A 884 -20.92 20.23 4.01
N ASP A 885 -20.86 19.30 4.97
CA ASP A 885 -19.70 19.16 5.84
C ASP A 885 -18.54 18.40 5.16
N ALA A 886 -17.32 18.93 5.26
CA ALA A 886 -16.17 18.31 4.61
C ALA A 886 -15.86 16.90 5.12
N LYS A 887 -16.18 16.60 6.39
CA LYS A 887 -15.88 15.30 7.01
C LYS A 887 -16.63 14.15 6.34
N THR A 888 -17.89 14.40 5.97
CA THR A 888 -18.74 13.38 5.31
C THR A 888 -18.48 13.31 3.82
N TYR A 889 -18.29 14.46 3.15
CA TYR A 889 -18.36 14.52 1.69
C TYR A 889 -16.99 14.60 0.97
N LYS A 890 -15.89 15.04 1.62
CA LYS A 890 -14.61 15.27 0.92
C LYS A 890 -14.05 14.01 0.26
N GLU A 891 -14.00 12.90 0.99
CA GLU A 891 -13.43 11.66 0.46
C GLU A 891 -14.28 11.04 -0.67
N PRO A 892 -15.62 10.97 -0.57
CA PRO A 892 -16.49 10.59 -1.70
C PRO A 892 -16.34 11.46 -2.96
N ILE A 893 -16.16 12.77 -2.80
CA ILE A 893 -15.89 13.69 -3.91
C ILE A 893 -14.56 13.35 -4.59
N ILE A 894 -13.50 13.11 -3.79
CA ILE A 894 -12.19 12.73 -4.32
C ILE A 894 -12.26 11.40 -5.06
N ARG A 895 -13.01 10.40 -4.56
CA ARG A 895 -13.23 9.14 -5.29
C ARG A 895 -13.97 9.37 -6.61
N ALA A 896 -15.04 10.18 -6.61
CA ALA A 896 -15.76 10.52 -7.82
C ALA A 896 -14.85 11.18 -8.86
N TRP A 897 -14.01 12.13 -8.43
CA TRP A 897 -13.05 12.78 -9.30
C TRP A 897 -11.99 11.81 -9.85
N LYS A 898 -11.45 10.92 -9.01
CA LYS A 898 -10.55 9.83 -9.42
C LYS A 898 -11.19 8.97 -10.51
N ALA A 899 -12.43 8.53 -10.29
CA ALA A 899 -13.17 7.71 -11.24
C ALA A 899 -13.36 8.43 -12.57
N LEU A 900 -13.86 9.67 -12.56
CA LEU A 900 -14.07 10.47 -13.77
C LEU A 900 -12.77 10.65 -14.57
N CYS A 901 -11.66 10.93 -13.90
CA CYS A 901 -10.35 11.07 -14.55
C CYS A 901 -9.89 9.77 -15.22
N SER A 902 -10.17 8.60 -14.61
CA SER A 902 -9.78 7.30 -15.16
C SER A 902 -10.52 6.93 -16.46
N TYR A 903 -11.65 7.58 -16.74
CA TYR A 903 -12.44 7.37 -17.96
C TYR A 903 -12.18 8.41 -19.05
N VAL A 904 -11.20 9.30 -18.85
CA VAL A 904 -10.69 10.18 -19.90
C VAL A 904 -9.67 9.41 -20.74
N HIS A 905 -9.93 9.34 -22.04
CA HIS A 905 -9.08 8.65 -23.00
C HIS A 905 -7.75 9.37 -23.21
N LYS A 906 -6.79 8.68 -23.85
CA LYS A 906 -5.44 9.21 -24.09
C LYS A 906 -5.42 10.48 -24.95
N ASP A 907 -6.46 10.75 -25.73
CA ASP A 907 -6.60 11.95 -26.57
C ASP A 907 -7.43 13.06 -25.89
N GLY A 908 -8.13 12.77 -24.80
CA GLY A 908 -9.00 13.71 -24.08
C GLY A 908 -10.50 13.42 -24.17
N LYS A 909 -10.91 12.42 -24.95
CA LYS A 909 -12.33 12.01 -25.03
C LYS A 909 -12.81 11.50 -23.67
N VAL A 910 -13.99 11.94 -23.21
CA VAL A 910 -14.63 11.41 -22.00
C VAL A 910 -15.58 10.27 -22.40
N GLY A 911 -15.33 9.06 -21.89
CA GLY A 911 -16.15 7.86 -22.15
C GLY A 911 -17.30 7.66 -21.17
N TYR A 912 -18.11 6.61 -21.39
CA TYR A 912 -19.25 6.21 -20.55
C TYR A 912 -20.30 7.32 -20.29
N ILE A 913 -20.49 8.21 -21.26
CA ILE A 913 -21.61 9.15 -21.26
C ILE A 913 -22.79 8.43 -21.94
N GLN A 914 -23.90 8.28 -21.23
CA GLN A 914 -25.13 7.76 -21.83
C GLN A 914 -25.60 8.68 -22.97
N PRO A 915 -26.23 8.16 -24.04
CA PRO A 915 -26.84 8.98 -25.08
C PRO A 915 -28.07 9.73 -24.57
N VAL A 916 -28.54 10.71 -25.34
CA VAL A 916 -29.80 11.44 -25.07
C VAL A 916 -30.96 10.45 -24.87
N GLY A 917 -31.71 10.63 -23.79
CA GLY A 917 -32.76 9.68 -23.39
C GLY A 917 -33.63 10.16 -22.23
N ASN A 918 -34.49 9.26 -21.75
CA ASN A 918 -35.48 9.54 -20.70
C ASN A 918 -35.56 8.47 -19.60
N ALA A 919 -34.60 7.55 -19.56
CA ALA A 919 -34.56 6.43 -18.61
C ALA A 919 -33.13 5.86 -18.49
N PRO A 920 -32.85 5.07 -17.43
CA PRO A 920 -31.59 4.33 -17.30
C PRO A 920 -31.30 3.44 -18.52
N THR A 921 -30.10 3.56 -19.08
CA THR A 921 -29.59 2.72 -20.18
C THR A 921 -28.10 2.42 -19.95
N ARG A 922 -27.49 1.57 -20.78
CA ARG A 922 -26.05 1.30 -20.65
C ARG A 922 -25.25 2.35 -21.42
N ALA A 923 -24.15 2.82 -20.84
CA ALA A 923 -23.12 3.59 -21.53
C ALA A 923 -21.93 2.67 -21.83
N GLY A 924 -21.29 2.89 -22.98
CA GLY A 924 -20.13 2.12 -23.42
C GLY A 924 -18.83 2.87 -23.16
N PHE A 925 -17.70 2.15 -23.21
CA PHE A 925 -16.37 2.73 -23.06
C PHE A 925 -16.13 3.94 -23.97
N ASP A 926 -16.62 3.88 -25.22
CA ASP A 926 -16.46 4.94 -26.22
C ASP A 926 -17.64 5.91 -26.32
N SER A 927 -18.72 5.73 -25.54
CA SER A 927 -19.88 6.60 -25.67
C SER A 927 -19.60 7.98 -25.06
N THR A 928 -19.75 9.02 -25.88
CA THR A 928 -19.48 10.41 -25.51
C THR A 928 -20.58 11.32 -26.04
N ASP A 929 -20.89 12.39 -25.34
CA ASP A 929 -21.82 13.45 -25.79
C ASP A 929 -21.47 14.77 -25.08
N VAL A 930 -21.72 15.89 -25.74
CA VAL A 930 -21.20 17.22 -25.36
C VAL A 930 -21.63 17.65 -23.96
N TYR A 931 -22.84 17.30 -23.53
CA TYR A 931 -23.32 17.65 -22.19
C TYR A 931 -22.55 16.94 -21.07
N GLY A 932 -22.08 15.70 -21.30
CA GLY A 932 -21.27 14.97 -20.34
C GLY A 932 -19.86 15.55 -20.23
N VAL A 933 -19.32 16.06 -21.34
CA VAL A 933 -18.07 16.84 -21.35
C VAL A 933 -18.24 18.15 -20.57
N GLY A 934 -19.35 18.86 -20.78
CA GLY A 934 -19.70 20.05 -19.99
C GLY A 934 -19.79 19.77 -18.49
N ALA A 935 -20.45 18.66 -18.12
CA ALA A 935 -20.52 18.20 -16.74
C ALA A 935 -19.14 17.93 -16.13
N PHE A 936 -18.25 17.28 -16.88
CA PHE A 936 -16.87 17.03 -16.45
C PHE A 936 -16.12 18.34 -16.16
N LEU A 937 -16.24 19.33 -17.04
CA LEU A 937 -15.59 20.63 -16.84
C LEU A 937 -16.18 21.43 -15.67
N LEU A 938 -17.48 21.31 -15.40
CA LEU A 938 -18.08 21.85 -14.17
C LEU A 938 -17.45 21.20 -12.93
N ALA A 939 -17.34 19.86 -12.90
CA ALA A 939 -16.70 19.15 -11.81
C ALA A 939 -15.23 19.59 -11.63
N ALA A 940 -14.46 19.63 -12.72
CA ALA A 940 -13.07 20.09 -12.73
C ALA A 940 -12.93 21.51 -12.15
N SER A 941 -13.84 22.42 -12.51
CA SER A 941 -13.81 23.80 -12.04
C SER A 941 -13.98 23.93 -10.53
N GLU A 942 -14.80 23.07 -9.90
CA GLU A 942 -14.96 23.07 -8.44
C GLU A 942 -13.84 22.29 -7.75
N MET A 943 -13.38 21.18 -8.32
CA MET A 943 -12.22 20.44 -7.82
C MET A 943 -10.96 21.31 -7.78
N PHE A 944 -10.76 22.18 -8.79
CA PHE A 944 -9.65 23.12 -8.82
C PHE A 944 -9.73 24.20 -7.73
N LYS A 945 -10.94 24.57 -7.30
CA LYS A 945 -11.20 25.53 -6.22
C LYS A 945 -11.19 24.88 -4.83
N MET A 946 -11.24 23.56 -4.72
CA MET A 946 -11.26 22.88 -3.43
C MET A 946 -9.94 23.09 -2.66
N PRO A 947 -10.02 23.24 -1.32
CA PRO A 947 -8.87 23.50 -0.45
C PRO A 947 -8.05 22.26 -0.07
#